data_AF-A0A4Q2VIL6-F1
#
_entry.id   AF-A0A4Q2VIL6-F1
#
_cell.length_a   1.000
_cell.length_b   1.000
_cell.length_c   1.000
_cell.angle_alpha   90.00
_cell.angle_beta   90.00
_cell.angle_gamma   90.00
#
_symmetry.space_group_name_H-M   'P 1'
#
loop_
_entity.id
_entity.type
_entity.pdbx_description
1 polymer ?
#
loop_
_entity_poly.entity_id
_entity_poly.type
_entity_poly.pdbx_seq_one_letter_code
_entity_poly.pdbx_strand_id
1 'polypeptide(L)'
;MLSRLLIFISENKNLRGLYCEIHEHPELGWDEKYAHRVLTDYLEKQGFNVTRGAYNLSTAFIAEYSNGKGRQVSFNAEYDALPGMGHACGHNPIVTASVATGLGIKNALKSGGLKGKVTIVGTPAEEIGGGKAELIQAGAYDDLGCSLMAHPGPRNYMFYAEYPALMTARVNWTGVPAQWNGLNTLDGFVLAYVMTGLLRQQLELDTAIQQVLSESSNVLNIIPAEAKSYRATMCPTMEQRAKLEKKMHGIWNISATATGTNVSFKSELDYWNAKLSSVLTRACFKNQMEFFDPENTKDGKQFSYKNVEEVIINPKRVSPNNQGNVSHKLPSIHIMFPITNNVSNHEAGFANASGTELAQRQAIEAGKLLAMTALRPSPLGKKALADNHTTTDVSRYTKPAGYKTVRYPLSGLVGNPKDKHDTEVHNAKYLNHEDNTKILNSNVKAWIDGTVQITPDGDPDTRIPDTYSVFSRFQICLEAPNYTVFSNKASMAQYIVEHGGRPHYGVALEEPHNAIHLALGGFYQKGVYNADTILGANGDMGENETAAFDPIFYLHHAFIDYTFWYWQLRHDCTAAGSLTVEAGKDGTFSMGDPTFPKGTALDTNSPLDPFKKPGGGFYASEDVTDIKKFEYSYGPGSLDVDNDPGRYTPPTGPIASIARVHNISRADYAGSFVIRTHVELPDGRKVEVGREAVLSRWNVAGCRNCQDHLDENSFIAIDKKTMETLKGNNDDKENIKFHVQIQSREFGGDELREPVREPVVEFL
;
A
#
# COMPACT_ATOMS: atom_id res chain seq x y z
N MET A 1 -0.50 -21.70 -17.21
CA MET A 1 0.39 -20.66 -17.82
C MET A 1 1.70 -20.52 -17.06
N LEU A 2 1.67 -20.19 -15.76
CA LEU A 2 2.88 -20.02 -14.92
C LEU A 2 3.80 -21.25 -14.91
N SER A 3 3.28 -22.48 -14.79
CA SER A 3 4.13 -23.68 -14.83
C SER A 3 4.87 -23.85 -16.17
N ARG A 4 4.23 -23.52 -17.30
CA ARG A 4 4.87 -23.56 -18.63
C ARG A 4 5.95 -22.49 -18.79
N LEU A 5 5.73 -21.31 -18.20
CA LEU A 5 6.72 -20.23 -18.13
C LEU A 5 7.98 -20.67 -17.36
N LEU A 6 7.79 -21.26 -16.17
CA LEU A 6 8.89 -21.70 -15.31
C LEU A 6 9.72 -22.81 -15.99
N ILE A 7 9.07 -23.76 -16.65
CA ILE A 7 9.73 -24.81 -17.43
C ILE A 7 10.52 -24.20 -18.58
N PHE A 8 9.90 -23.31 -19.37
CA PHE A 8 10.56 -22.67 -20.51
C PHE A 8 11.83 -21.90 -20.13
N ILE A 9 11.80 -21.15 -19.03
CA ILE A 9 12.97 -20.43 -18.53
C ILE A 9 14.06 -21.42 -18.05
N SER A 10 13.68 -22.48 -17.34
CA SER A 10 14.62 -23.48 -16.80
C SER A 10 15.33 -24.29 -17.88
N GLU A 11 14.63 -24.61 -18.97
CA GLU A 11 15.12 -25.50 -20.02
C GLU A 11 15.90 -24.77 -21.13
N ASN A 12 16.04 -23.44 -21.04
CA ASN A 12 16.74 -22.65 -22.06
C ASN A 12 18.26 -22.82 -21.96
N LYS A 13 18.77 -23.88 -22.60
CA LYS A 13 20.20 -24.25 -22.63
C LYS A 13 21.10 -23.13 -23.17
N ASN A 14 20.58 -22.20 -23.95
CA ASN A 14 21.38 -21.14 -24.57
C ASN A 14 21.76 -20.02 -23.59
N LEU A 15 21.10 -19.90 -22.44
CA LEU A 15 21.45 -18.90 -21.41
C LEU A 15 22.81 -19.18 -20.77
N ARG A 16 23.27 -20.45 -20.74
CA ARG A 16 24.58 -20.83 -20.19
C ARG A 16 25.74 -20.29 -21.00
N GLY A 17 25.63 -20.38 -22.33
CA GLY A 17 26.63 -19.84 -23.24
C GLY A 17 26.73 -18.32 -23.07
N LEU A 18 25.58 -17.63 -23.12
CA LEU A 18 25.53 -16.18 -22.92
C LEU A 18 26.17 -15.74 -21.59
N TYR A 19 25.82 -16.39 -20.49
CA TYR A 19 26.36 -16.08 -19.16
C TYR A 19 27.89 -16.26 -19.07
N CYS A 20 28.43 -17.33 -19.67
CA CYS A 20 29.88 -17.59 -19.72
C CYS A 20 30.60 -16.52 -20.55
N GLU A 21 30.08 -16.22 -21.74
CA GLU A 21 30.67 -15.25 -22.66
C GLU A 21 30.85 -13.88 -22.03
N ILE A 22 29.83 -13.40 -21.29
CA ILE A 22 29.91 -12.11 -20.58
C ILE A 22 30.92 -12.19 -19.43
N HIS A 23 30.91 -13.29 -18.64
CA HIS A 23 31.84 -13.45 -17.51
C HIS A 23 33.32 -13.46 -17.95
N GLU A 24 33.62 -14.17 -19.04
CA GLU A 24 34.98 -14.38 -19.55
C GLU A 24 35.57 -13.15 -20.26
N HIS A 25 34.73 -12.19 -20.68
CA HIS A 25 35.13 -10.99 -21.39
C HIS A 25 34.68 -9.71 -20.67
N PRO A 26 35.20 -9.44 -19.46
CA PRO A 26 34.82 -8.26 -18.69
C PRO A 26 35.29 -6.98 -19.38
N GLU A 27 34.36 -6.04 -19.59
CA GLU A 27 34.64 -4.73 -20.19
C GLU A 27 34.18 -3.60 -19.26
N LEU A 28 34.91 -2.49 -19.24
CA LEU A 28 34.60 -1.36 -18.37
C LEU A 28 33.38 -0.57 -18.85
N GLY A 29 32.78 0.17 -17.93
CA GLY A 29 31.71 1.11 -18.23
C GLY A 29 32.05 2.03 -19.41
N TRP A 30 31.09 2.21 -20.32
CA TRP A 30 31.20 2.95 -21.58
C TRP A 30 31.97 2.26 -22.72
N ASP A 31 32.74 1.20 -22.41
CA ASP A 31 33.55 0.45 -23.38
C ASP A 31 33.11 -1.00 -23.58
N GLU A 32 32.02 -1.41 -22.92
CA GLU A 32 31.33 -2.71 -22.95
C GLU A 32 30.71 -3.12 -24.31
N LYS A 33 31.52 -3.08 -25.37
CA LYS A 33 31.17 -3.32 -26.78
C LYS A 33 30.99 -4.79 -27.10
N TYR A 34 31.82 -5.67 -26.56
CA TYR A 34 31.68 -7.12 -26.68
C TYR A 34 30.39 -7.59 -26.01
N ALA A 35 30.20 -7.20 -24.74
CA ALA A 35 29.01 -7.57 -23.97
C ALA A 35 27.73 -7.08 -24.67
N HIS A 36 27.71 -5.80 -25.08
CA HIS A 36 26.62 -5.20 -25.85
C HIS A 36 26.30 -5.99 -27.12
N ARG A 37 27.31 -6.30 -27.95
CA ARG A 37 27.12 -7.05 -29.20
C ARG A 37 26.56 -8.44 -28.94
N VAL A 38 27.14 -9.19 -28.01
CA VAL A 38 26.72 -10.57 -27.70
C VAL A 38 25.28 -10.61 -27.21
N LEU A 39 24.90 -9.66 -26.33
CA LEU A 39 23.54 -9.55 -25.81
C LEU A 39 22.52 -9.19 -26.88
N THR A 40 22.84 -8.19 -27.71
CA THR A 40 21.94 -7.72 -28.76
C THR A 40 21.77 -8.76 -29.87
N ASP A 41 22.85 -9.42 -30.29
CA ASP A 41 22.80 -10.56 -31.23
C ASP A 41 21.94 -11.70 -30.69
N TYR A 42 22.09 -12.03 -29.40
CA TYR A 42 21.31 -13.08 -28.76
C TYR A 42 19.82 -12.72 -28.72
N LEU A 43 19.47 -11.52 -28.28
CA LEU A 43 18.08 -11.07 -28.16
C LEU A 43 17.38 -10.98 -29.52
N GLU A 44 18.07 -10.52 -30.57
CA GLU A 44 17.57 -10.56 -31.95
C GLU A 44 17.30 -11.99 -32.42
N LYS A 45 18.23 -12.94 -32.17
CA LYS A 45 18.02 -14.37 -32.49
C LYS A 45 16.85 -14.98 -31.73
N GLN A 46 16.59 -14.53 -30.51
CA GLN A 46 15.41 -14.93 -29.75
C GLN A 46 14.13 -14.25 -30.28
N GLY A 47 14.24 -13.29 -31.21
CA GLY A 47 13.18 -12.62 -31.96
C GLY A 47 12.67 -11.33 -31.34
N PHE A 48 13.47 -10.65 -30.51
CA PHE A 48 13.14 -9.31 -30.01
C PHE A 48 13.45 -8.27 -31.09
N ASN A 49 12.71 -7.16 -31.09
CA ASN A 49 13.09 -5.98 -31.85
C ASN A 49 14.15 -5.21 -31.06
N VAL A 50 15.40 -5.20 -31.53
CA VAL A 50 16.53 -4.63 -30.78
C VAL A 50 16.99 -3.32 -31.42
N THR A 51 17.03 -2.27 -30.62
CA THR A 51 17.65 -0.99 -30.95
C THR A 51 19.02 -0.95 -30.28
N ARG A 52 20.08 -1.00 -31.08
CA ARG A 52 21.48 -0.90 -30.65
C ARG A 52 21.90 0.56 -30.58
N GLY A 53 22.78 0.93 -29.64
CA GLY A 53 23.19 2.33 -29.46
C GLY A 53 22.02 3.22 -29.05
N ALA A 54 21.10 2.68 -28.23
CA ALA A 54 19.84 3.36 -27.91
C ALA A 54 20.11 4.68 -27.17
N TYR A 55 19.26 5.68 -27.43
CA TYR A 55 19.34 6.99 -26.76
C TYR A 55 20.70 7.69 -26.89
N ASN A 56 21.39 7.48 -28.02
CA ASN A 56 22.71 8.04 -28.32
C ASN A 56 23.83 7.60 -27.36
N LEU A 57 23.64 6.46 -26.68
CA LEU A 57 24.67 5.81 -25.86
C LEU A 57 25.14 4.55 -26.59
N SER A 58 26.40 4.53 -27.04
CA SER A 58 26.93 3.51 -27.96
C SER A 58 26.77 2.06 -27.48
N THR A 59 26.85 1.86 -26.17
CA THR A 59 26.76 0.54 -25.53
C THR A 59 25.43 0.33 -24.80
N ALA A 60 24.43 1.20 -24.98
CA ALA A 60 23.06 0.93 -24.53
C ALA A 60 22.26 0.18 -25.59
N PHE A 61 21.22 -0.54 -25.17
CA PHE A 61 20.25 -1.15 -26.08
C PHE A 61 18.83 -1.18 -25.52
N ILE A 62 17.85 -1.29 -26.41
CA ILE A 62 16.45 -1.54 -26.07
C ILE A 62 15.99 -2.75 -26.84
N ALA A 63 15.57 -3.82 -26.15
CA ALA A 63 15.07 -5.04 -26.78
C ALA A 63 13.59 -5.26 -26.43
N GLU A 64 12.71 -5.23 -27.42
CA GLU A 64 11.27 -5.19 -27.20
C GLU A 64 10.53 -6.35 -27.86
N TYR A 65 9.46 -6.78 -27.22
CA TYR A 65 8.48 -7.68 -27.82
C TYR A 65 7.07 -7.25 -27.40
N SER A 66 6.16 -7.13 -28.37
CA SER A 66 4.74 -6.82 -28.12
C SER A 66 3.84 -7.68 -28.99
N ASN A 67 2.64 -7.99 -28.49
CA ASN A 67 1.57 -8.67 -29.23
C ASN A 67 0.27 -7.84 -29.31
N GLY A 68 0.37 -6.52 -29.05
CA GLY A 68 -0.74 -5.57 -29.07
C GLY A 68 -0.74 -4.58 -27.88
N LYS A 69 -1.76 -3.73 -27.82
CA LYS A 69 -1.97 -2.79 -26.70
C LYS A 69 -2.20 -3.55 -25.40
N GLY A 70 -1.49 -3.15 -24.34
CA GLY A 70 -1.63 -3.76 -23.01
C GLY A 70 -0.52 -3.30 -22.06
N ARG A 71 -0.25 -4.09 -21.02
CA ARG A 71 0.73 -3.74 -19.98
C ARG A 71 2.15 -3.64 -20.54
N GLN A 72 2.90 -2.65 -20.08
CA GLN A 72 4.30 -2.45 -20.45
C GLN A 72 5.18 -2.64 -19.21
N VAL A 73 6.10 -3.59 -19.29
CA VAL A 73 7.00 -3.94 -18.19
C VAL A 73 8.44 -3.94 -18.71
N SER A 74 9.37 -3.41 -17.92
CA SER A 74 10.78 -3.39 -18.27
C SER A 74 11.69 -4.04 -17.25
N PHE A 75 12.87 -4.46 -17.72
CA PHE A 75 13.92 -5.02 -16.89
C PHE A 75 15.26 -4.42 -17.27
N ASN A 76 16.00 -3.95 -16.28
CA ASN A 76 17.32 -3.37 -16.50
C ASN A 76 18.39 -4.47 -16.51
N ALA A 77 19.26 -4.44 -17.51
CA ALA A 77 20.37 -5.36 -17.69
C ALA A 77 21.69 -4.57 -17.62
N GLU A 78 22.48 -4.77 -16.58
CA GLU A 78 23.83 -4.24 -16.44
C GLU A 78 24.86 -5.27 -16.90
N TYR A 79 25.97 -4.81 -17.48
CA TYR A 79 27.00 -5.70 -18.05
C TYR A 79 28.40 -5.06 -18.10
N ASP A 80 28.63 -3.95 -17.40
CA ASP A 80 29.97 -3.43 -17.16
C ASP A 80 30.73 -4.21 -16.07
N ALA A 81 32.05 -4.08 -16.07
CA ALA A 81 32.97 -4.70 -15.13
C ALA A 81 33.82 -3.65 -14.40
N LEU A 82 34.52 -4.09 -13.36
CA LEU A 82 35.37 -3.25 -12.53
C LEU A 82 36.85 -3.28 -12.98
N PRO A 83 37.57 -2.15 -12.91
CA PRO A 83 39.00 -2.08 -13.26
C PRO A 83 39.85 -3.10 -12.48
N GLY A 84 40.51 -4.00 -13.20
CA GLY A 84 41.42 -5.00 -12.62
C GLY A 84 40.75 -6.11 -11.81
N MET A 85 39.40 -6.15 -11.73
CA MET A 85 38.66 -7.11 -10.90
C MET A 85 37.62 -7.94 -11.67
N GLY A 86 37.36 -7.63 -12.94
CA GLY A 86 36.34 -8.32 -13.73
C GLY A 86 34.93 -8.03 -13.19
N HIS A 87 33.99 -8.98 -13.33
CA HIS A 87 32.62 -8.84 -12.83
C HIS A 87 32.52 -9.05 -11.30
N ALA A 88 33.34 -8.35 -10.52
CA ALA A 88 33.32 -8.43 -9.06
C ALA A 88 32.06 -7.84 -8.39
N CYS A 89 31.18 -7.18 -9.16
CA CYS A 89 29.83 -6.81 -8.73
C CYS A 89 28.74 -7.80 -9.20
N GLY A 90 29.09 -8.69 -10.12
CA GLY A 90 28.20 -9.74 -10.64
C GLY A 90 27.21 -9.27 -11.69
N HIS A 91 27.62 -8.35 -12.58
CA HIS A 91 26.74 -7.87 -13.66
C HIS A 91 26.39 -8.97 -14.68
N ASN A 92 27.19 -10.03 -14.81
CA ASN A 92 26.85 -11.19 -15.63
C ASN A 92 25.62 -11.99 -15.12
N PRO A 93 25.43 -12.25 -13.79
CA PRO A 93 24.14 -12.66 -13.24
C PRO A 93 23.00 -11.67 -13.49
N ILE A 94 23.23 -10.36 -13.36
CA ILE A 94 22.19 -9.33 -13.53
C ILE A 94 21.58 -9.40 -14.92
N VAL A 95 22.42 -9.33 -15.96
CA VAL A 95 21.93 -9.42 -17.33
C VAL A 95 21.25 -10.75 -17.61
N THR A 96 21.75 -11.85 -17.04
CA THR A 96 21.16 -13.18 -17.23
C THR A 96 19.76 -13.25 -16.62
N ALA A 97 19.55 -12.70 -15.43
CA ALA A 97 18.23 -12.62 -14.80
C ALA A 97 17.26 -11.82 -15.68
N SER A 98 17.66 -10.63 -16.13
CA SER A 98 16.82 -9.76 -16.98
C SER A 98 16.49 -10.37 -18.34
N VAL A 99 17.45 -11.05 -18.99
CA VAL A 99 17.23 -11.76 -20.25
C VAL A 99 16.30 -12.96 -20.04
N ALA A 100 16.51 -13.76 -18.99
CA ALA A 100 15.63 -14.88 -18.64
C ALA A 100 14.19 -14.42 -18.40
N THR A 101 14.02 -13.30 -17.69
CA THR A 101 12.71 -12.69 -17.46
C THR A 101 12.04 -12.28 -18.77
N GLY A 102 12.75 -11.52 -19.61
CA GLY A 102 12.22 -11.05 -20.89
C GLY A 102 11.79 -12.19 -21.80
N LEU A 103 12.61 -13.24 -21.91
CA LEU A 103 12.29 -14.45 -22.68
C LEU A 103 11.03 -15.15 -22.17
N GLY A 104 10.92 -15.29 -20.85
CA GLY A 104 9.75 -15.87 -20.21
C GLY A 104 8.47 -15.11 -20.54
N ILE A 105 8.45 -13.79 -20.31
CA ILE A 105 7.29 -12.94 -20.56
C ILE A 105 6.91 -12.95 -22.03
N LYS A 106 7.91 -12.86 -22.92
CA LYS A 106 7.69 -12.98 -24.36
C LYS A 106 7.01 -14.30 -24.72
N ASN A 107 7.46 -15.42 -24.18
CA ASN A 107 6.85 -16.72 -24.43
C ASN A 107 5.39 -16.76 -23.92
N ALA A 108 5.12 -16.16 -22.76
CA ALA A 108 3.75 -16.01 -22.24
C ALA A 108 2.87 -15.15 -23.17
N LEU A 109 3.39 -14.03 -23.69
CA LEU A 109 2.69 -13.18 -24.66
C LEU A 109 2.45 -13.90 -26.00
N LYS A 110 3.39 -14.75 -26.46
CA LYS A 110 3.22 -15.58 -27.67
C LYS A 110 2.16 -16.66 -27.51
N SER A 111 2.07 -17.26 -26.32
CA SER A 111 1.18 -18.39 -26.04
C SER A 111 -0.31 -18.03 -26.02
N GLY A 112 -0.66 -16.74 -26.08
CA GLY A 112 -2.04 -16.24 -26.04
C GLY A 112 -2.58 -16.02 -24.62
N GLY A 113 -3.67 -15.26 -24.50
CA GLY A 113 -4.34 -14.97 -23.22
C GLY A 113 -3.88 -13.70 -22.48
N LEU A 114 -2.77 -13.09 -22.89
CA LEU A 114 -2.29 -11.80 -22.37
C LEU A 114 -1.94 -10.84 -23.51
N LYS A 115 -2.20 -9.55 -23.31
CA LYS A 115 -1.77 -8.47 -24.22
C LYS A 115 -0.82 -7.51 -23.52
N GLY A 116 0.25 -7.13 -24.20
CA GLY A 116 1.22 -6.19 -23.64
C GLY A 116 2.55 -6.13 -24.40
N LYS A 117 3.53 -5.53 -23.72
CA LYS A 117 4.88 -5.30 -24.20
C LYS A 117 5.87 -5.58 -23.07
N VAL A 118 6.94 -6.28 -23.41
CA VAL A 118 8.11 -6.46 -22.55
C VAL A 118 9.31 -5.79 -23.18
N THR A 119 10.05 -5.03 -22.37
CA THR A 119 11.26 -4.31 -22.79
C THR A 119 12.43 -4.69 -21.88
N ILE A 120 13.54 -5.13 -22.46
CA ILE A 120 14.82 -5.24 -21.76
C ILE A 120 15.60 -3.97 -22.09
N VAL A 121 16.00 -3.23 -21.06
CA VAL A 121 16.83 -2.04 -21.18
C VAL A 121 18.25 -2.43 -20.84
N GLY A 122 19.15 -2.40 -21.83
CA GLY A 122 20.58 -2.56 -21.63
C GLY A 122 21.18 -1.27 -21.09
N THR A 123 21.64 -1.30 -19.84
CA THR A 123 22.09 -0.13 -19.08
C THR A 123 23.60 -0.18 -18.85
N PRO A 124 24.39 0.59 -19.60
CA PRO A 124 25.84 0.58 -19.47
C PRO A 124 26.33 1.34 -18.24
N ALA A 125 27.61 1.15 -17.90
CA ALA A 125 28.39 2.00 -17.00
C ALA A 125 27.75 2.29 -15.64
N GLU A 126 27.20 1.28 -14.95
CA GLU A 126 26.69 1.49 -13.60
C GLU A 126 27.79 1.80 -12.59
N GLU A 127 28.99 1.24 -12.72
CA GLU A 127 30.01 1.37 -11.67
C GLU A 127 30.72 2.74 -11.67
N ILE A 128 30.83 3.38 -12.84
CA ILE A 128 31.68 4.56 -13.03
C ILE A 128 31.00 5.73 -13.75
N GLY A 129 29.85 5.49 -14.40
CA GLY A 129 29.22 6.47 -15.29
C GLY A 129 27.78 6.82 -14.98
N GLY A 130 27.07 5.98 -14.21
CA GLY A 130 25.66 6.21 -13.95
C GLY A 130 24.77 6.09 -15.19
N GLY A 131 25.03 5.16 -16.11
CA GLY A 131 24.37 5.15 -17.43
C GLY A 131 22.84 5.13 -17.42
N LYS A 132 22.19 4.65 -16.35
CA LYS A 132 20.72 4.78 -16.20
C LYS A 132 20.27 6.24 -16.07
N ALA A 133 21.06 7.10 -15.43
CA ALA A 133 20.74 8.52 -15.32
C ALA A 133 20.75 9.20 -16.70
N GLU A 134 21.72 8.87 -17.55
CA GLU A 134 21.78 9.35 -18.95
C GLU A 134 20.59 8.83 -19.78
N LEU A 135 20.27 7.53 -19.65
CA LEU A 135 19.10 6.94 -20.28
C LEU A 135 17.79 7.60 -19.84
N ILE A 136 17.66 7.91 -18.55
CA ILE A 136 16.51 8.64 -18.00
C ILE A 136 16.41 10.04 -18.61
N GLN A 137 17.52 10.78 -18.71
CA GLN A 137 17.53 12.12 -19.30
C GLN A 137 17.16 12.10 -20.79
N ALA A 138 17.54 11.03 -21.49
CA ALA A 138 17.21 10.83 -22.89
C ALA A 138 15.80 10.28 -23.16
N GLY A 139 15.00 10.03 -22.11
CA GLY A 139 13.60 9.59 -22.22
C GLY A 139 13.40 8.07 -22.31
N ALA A 140 14.41 7.27 -21.97
CA ALA A 140 14.35 5.81 -22.13
C ALA A 140 13.27 5.09 -21.32
N TYR A 141 12.74 5.76 -20.30
CA TYR A 141 11.79 5.20 -19.36
C TYR A 141 10.39 5.84 -19.44
N ASP A 142 10.17 6.81 -20.33
CA ASP A 142 8.96 7.64 -20.35
C ASP A 142 7.69 6.85 -20.70
N ASP A 143 7.81 5.85 -21.58
CA ASP A 143 6.69 5.02 -22.05
C ASP A 143 6.52 3.69 -21.28
N LEU A 144 7.32 3.46 -20.22
CA LEU A 144 7.35 2.20 -19.48
C LEU A 144 6.41 2.24 -18.26
N GLY A 145 5.73 1.12 -17.97
CA GLY A 145 4.77 1.03 -16.86
C GLY A 145 5.40 0.72 -15.50
N CYS A 146 6.40 -0.15 -15.48
CA CYS A 146 7.26 -0.42 -14.32
C CYS A 146 8.61 -0.96 -14.78
N SER A 147 9.64 -0.84 -13.95
CA SER A 147 10.98 -1.39 -14.22
C SER A 147 11.49 -2.23 -13.07
N LEU A 148 11.83 -3.49 -13.31
CA LEU A 148 12.29 -4.42 -12.28
C LEU A 148 13.75 -4.81 -12.53
N MET A 149 14.49 -5.11 -11.47
CA MET A 149 15.88 -5.55 -11.58
C MET A 149 16.21 -6.54 -10.46
N ALA A 150 17.18 -7.41 -10.73
CA ALA A 150 17.73 -8.36 -9.76
C ALA A 150 19.26 -8.27 -9.76
N HIS A 151 19.86 -8.27 -8.57
CA HIS A 151 21.30 -8.13 -8.37
C HIS A 151 21.84 -9.20 -7.44
N PRO A 152 22.99 -9.83 -7.77
CA PRO A 152 23.57 -10.85 -6.91
C PRO A 152 24.19 -10.23 -5.66
N GLY A 153 24.11 -10.93 -4.54
CA GLY A 153 24.66 -10.46 -3.26
C GLY A 153 25.35 -11.57 -2.47
N PRO A 154 26.16 -11.18 -1.48
CA PRO A 154 26.95 -12.07 -0.63
C PRO A 154 26.17 -12.51 0.61
N ARG A 155 24.86 -12.28 0.66
CA ARG A 155 24.02 -12.77 1.75
C ARG A 155 23.50 -14.13 1.37
N ASN A 156 23.21 -14.96 2.36
CA ASN A 156 22.60 -16.27 2.14
C ASN A 156 21.07 -16.22 2.03
N TYR A 157 20.46 -15.06 1.79
CA TYR A 157 19.02 -14.89 1.62
C TYR A 157 18.70 -13.79 0.61
N MET A 158 17.54 -13.88 -0.03
CA MET A 158 17.01 -12.83 -0.89
C MET A 158 16.49 -11.65 -0.06
N PHE A 159 16.78 -10.42 -0.48
CA PHE A 159 16.21 -9.22 0.16
C PHE A 159 15.90 -8.12 -0.86
N TYR A 160 15.09 -7.14 -0.45
CA TYR A 160 14.76 -5.99 -1.29
C TYR A 160 15.66 -4.82 -0.92
N ALA A 161 16.36 -4.26 -1.90
CA ALA A 161 17.41 -3.28 -1.63
C ALA A 161 16.89 -1.84 -1.70
N GLU A 162 17.10 -1.11 -0.61
CA GLU A 162 17.06 0.34 -0.61
C GLU A 162 18.49 0.90 -0.65
N TYR A 163 18.64 2.03 -1.33
CA TYR A 163 19.92 2.65 -1.62
C TYR A 163 19.97 4.05 -1.01
N PRO A 164 21.06 4.46 -0.36
CA PRO A 164 21.27 5.85 -0.02
C PRO A 164 21.54 6.68 -1.29
N ALA A 165 21.28 7.97 -1.22
CA ALA A 165 21.66 8.90 -2.27
C ALA A 165 23.18 9.14 -2.24
N LEU A 166 23.83 9.12 -3.40
CA LEU A 166 25.26 9.34 -3.57
C LEU A 166 25.50 10.46 -4.58
N MET A 167 26.43 11.35 -4.28
CA MET A 167 27.01 12.26 -5.26
C MET A 167 28.52 12.11 -5.22
N THR A 168 29.14 11.93 -6.38
CA THR A 168 30.59 12.07 -6.51
C THR A 168 30.93 13.30 -7.32
N ALA A 169 32.10 13.87 -7.05
CA ALA A 169 32.55 15.05 -7.78
C ALA A 169 34.07 15.19 -7.75
N ARG A 170 34.59 15.87 -8.77
CA ARG A 170 35.97 16.39 -8.77
C ARG A 170 35.98 17.82 -8.29
N VAL A 171 37.00 18.16 -7.51
CA VAL A 171 37.23 19.51 -6.97
C VAL A 171 38.65 19.91 -7.31
N ASN A 172 38.80 21.03 -8.01
CA ASN A 172 40.10 21.49 -8.48
C ASN A 172 40.36 22.90 -7.96
N TRP A 173 41.44 23.04 -7.20
CA TRP A 173 41.98 24.34 -6.81
C TRP A 173 43.05 24.76 -7.82
N THR A 174 43.03 26.04 -8.19
CA THR A 174 44.00 26.66 -9.09
C THR A 174 44.57 27.92 -8.43
N GLY A 175 45.88 28.09 -8.57
CA GLY A 175 46.66 29.14 -7.90
C GLY A 175 47.83 29.60 -8.76
N VAL A 176 48.88 30.10 -8.11
CA VAL A 176 50.06 30.67 -8.77
C VAL A 176 51.30 30.03 -8.17
N PRO A 177 52.17 29.38 -8.96
CA PRO A 177 53.37 28.74 -8.45
C PRO A 177 54.45 29.77 -8.13
N ALA A 178 55.14 29.63 -7.01
CA ALA A 178 56.31 30.43 -6.65
C ALA A 178 57.11 29.78 -5.51
N GLN A 179 58.23 30.38 -5.11
CA GLN A 179 58.93 29.94 -3.89
C GLN A 179 58.22 30.41 -2.61
N TRP A 180 57.80 31.68 -2.55
CA TRP A 180 57.16 32.24 -1.33
C TRP A 180 55.97 33.18 -1.61
N ASN A 181 55.90 33.83 -2.78
CA ASN A 181 54.85 34.79 -3.15
C ASN A 181 53.75 34.18 -4.05
N GLY A 182 53.52 32.88 -3.93
CA GLY A 182 52.53 32.13 -4.72
C GLY A 182 51.19 32.00 -3.99
N LEU A 183 50.21 31.37 -4.65
CA LEU A 183 48.91 31.04 -4.09
C LEU A 183 48.80 29.52 -3.97
N ASN A 184 48.84 29.00 -2.74
CA ASN A 184 49.03 27.59 -2.46
C ASN A 184 47.74 26.78 -2.56
N THR A 185 47.58 25.98 -3.61
CA THR A 185 46.40 25.14 -3.82
C THR A 185 46.33 23.94 -2.89
N LEU A 186 47.48 23.42 -2.43
CA LEU A 186 47.51 22.32 -1.45
C LEU A 186 46.94 22.81 -0.11
N ASP A 187 47.27 24.03 0.32
CA ASP A 187 46.67 24.63 1.51
C ASP A 187 45.15 24.83 1.33
N GLY A 188 44.71 25.21 0.12
CA GLY A 188 43.28 25.31 -0.22
C GLY A 188 42.53 23.98 -0.05
N PHE A 189 43.14 22.87 -0.47
CA PHE A 189 42.61 21.53 -0.24
C PHE A 189 42.67 21.14 1.25
N VAL A 190 43.81 21.31 1.92
CA VAL A 190 44.01 20.94 3.33
C VAL A 190 43.01 21.67 4.22
N LEU A 191 42.79 22.96 3.97
CA LEU A 191 41.82 23.76 4.70
C LEU A 191 40.38 23.25 4.49
N ALA A 192 40.00 22.90 3.25
CA ALA A 192 38.71 22.27 2.98
C ALA A 192 38.57 20.89 3.67
N TYR A 193 39.65 20.09 3.68
CA TYR A 193 39.69 18.79 4.31
C TYR A 193 39.48 18.90 5.84
N VAL A 194 40.16 19.84 6.50
CA VAL A 194 40.01 20.13 7.93
C VAL A 194 38.59 20.63 8.24
N MET A 195 38.08 21.60 7.49
CA MET A 195 36.70 22.10 7.67
C MET A 195 35.66 20.98 7.52
N THR A 196 35.85 20.07 6.56
CA THR A 196 34.97 18.92 6.42
C THR A 196 35.09 17.97 7.60
N GLY A 197 36.29 17.77 8.14
CA GLY A 197 36.52 16.99 9.36
C GLY A 197 35.73 17.55 10.55
N LEU A 198 35.71 18.88 10.71
CA LEU A 198 34.92 19.55 11.75
C LEU A 198 33.42 19.44 11.51
N LEU A 199 32.95 19.55 10.26
CA LEU A 199 31.54 19.43 9.90
C LEU A 199 30.93 18.07 10.31
N ARG A 200 31.73 17.01 10.41
CA ARG A 200 31.26 15.65 10.73
C ARG A 200 30.53 15.55 12.07
N GLN A 201 30.83 16.42 13.04
CA GLN A 201 30.12 16.43 14.33
C GLN A 201 28.62 16.82 14.17
N GLN A 202 28.27 17.52 13.09
CA GLN A 202 26.93 18.05 12.82
C GLN A 202 26.21 17.26 11.72
N LEU A 203 26.73 16.07 11.36
CA LEU A 203 26.09 15.16 10.43
C LEU A 203 25.23 14.14 11.17
N GLU A 204 24.19 13.66 10.49
CA GLU A 204 23.41 12.51 10.96
C GLU A 204 24.26 11.24 10.88
N LEU A 205 23.95 10.25 11.74
CA LEU A 205 24.72 9.00 11.88
C LEU A 205 24.88 8.21 10.56
N ASP A 206 23.89 8.30 9.67
CA ASP A 206 23.86 7.56 8.40
C ASP A 206 24.46 8.34 7.22
N THR A 207 25.17 9.44 7.49
CA THR A 207 25.81 10.27 6.46
C THR A 207 27.30 9.99 6.38
N ALA A 208 27.83 9.84 5.16
CA ALA A 208 29.25 9.68 4.93
C ALA A 208 29.79 10.74 3.95
N ILE A 209 30.98 11.26 4.26
CA ILE A 209 31.75 12.13 3.37
C ILE A 209 33.16 11.54 3.23
N GLN A 210 33.53 11.18 2.01
CA GLN A 210 34.84 10.68 1.64
C GLN A 210 35.54 11.69 0.74
N GLN A 211 36.84 11.90 0.95
CA GLN A 211 37.66 12.83 0.18
C GLN A 211 39.06 12.28 0.02
N VAL A 212 39.60 12.36 -1.19
CA VAL A 212 40.94 11.93 -1.54
C VAL A 212 41.60 13.02 -2.38
N LEU A 213 42.83 13.39 -2.03
CA LEU A 213 43.68 14.20 -2.91
C LEU A 213 44.18 13.29 -4.04
N SER A 214 43.79 13.57 -5.28
CA SER A 214 44.19 12.77 -6.43
C SER A 214 45.50 13.26 -7.03
N GLU A 215 45.71 14.57 -7.11
CA GLU A 215 46.91 15.17 -7.70
C GLU A 215 47.30 16.47 -6.98
N SER A 216 48.61 16.67 -6.81
CA SER A 216 49.25 17.91 -6.37
C SER A 216 50.71 17.93 -6.82
N SER A 217 51.40 19.06 -6.67
CA SER A 217 52.85 19.15 -6.93
C SER A 217 53.64 18.24 -5.99
N ASN A 218 54.63 17.54 -6.54
CA ASN A 218 55.58 16.71 -5.78
C ASN A 218 56.94 17.40 -5.57
N VAL A 219 57.02 18.72 -5.82
CA VAL A 219 58.25 19.51 -5.72
C VAL A 219 58.26 20.33 -4.42
N LEU A 220 59.22 20.06 -3.53
CA LEU A 220 59.24 20.61 -2.15
C LEU A 220 59.43 22.13 -2.08
N ASN A 221 60.18 22.74 -2.99
CA ASN A 221 60.58 24.15 -2.95
C ASN A 221 59.72 25.05 -3.86
N ILE A 222 58.57 24.56 -4.34
CA ILE A 222 57.64 25.31 -5.19
C ILE A 222 56.23 25.15 -4.63
N ILE A 223 55.56 26.28 -4.38
CA ILE A 223 54.15 26.35 -4.02
C ILE A 223 53.31 25.70 -5.13
N PRO A 224 52.47 24.70 -4.81
CA PRO A 224 51.58 24.05 -5.77
C PRO A 224 50.58 25.05 -6.39
N ALA A 225 50.47 25.03 -7.73
CA ALA A 225 49.51 25.84 -8.49
C ALA A 225 48.23 25.10 -8.85
N GLU A 226 48.21 23.77 -8.68
CA GLU A 226 47.04 22.93 -8.87
C GLU A 226 46.94 21.89 -7.75
N ALA A 227 45.73 21.67 -7.27
CA ALA A 227 45.40 20.52 -6.43
C ALA A 227 44.05 19.98 -6.86
N LYS A 228 43.98 18.67 -7.12
CA LYS A 228 42.75 17.99 -7.55
C LYS A 228 42.34 16.97 -6.51
N SER A 229 41.06 16.92 -6.20
CA SER A 229 40.51 15.94 -5.29
C SER A 229 39.27 15.26 -5.86
N TYR A 230 39.05 14.02 -5.41
CA TYR A 230 37.83 13.27 -5.65
C TYR A 230 37.07 13.13 -4.34
N ARG A 231 35.75 13.32 -4.40
CA ARG A 231 34.88 13.30 -3.23
C ARG A 231 33.62 12.50 -3.48
N ALA A 232 33.08 11.93 -2.41
CA ALA A 232 31.80 11.27 -2.38
C ALA A 232 31.00 11.71 -1.14
N THR A 233 29.74 12.09 -1.37
CA THR A 233 28.77 12.42 -0.32
C THR A 233 27.64 11.40 -0.39
N MET A 234 27.42 10.67 0.69
CA MET A 234 26.37 9.68 0.81
C MET A 234 25.42 10.05 1.96
N CYS A 235 24.13 10.11 1.67
CA CYS A 235 23.07 10.41 2.65
C CYS A 235 21.88 9.46 2.47
N PRO A 236 21.04 9.28 3.50
CA PRO A 236 19.83 8.47 3.38
C PRO A 236 18.89 8.92 2.25
N THR A 237 18.75 10.23 2.04
CA THR A 237 17.84 10.82 1.06
C THR A 237 18.52 11.88 0.20
N MET A 238 17.96 12.13 -0.99
CA MET A 238 18.40 13.24 -1.85
C MET A 238 18.26 14.61 -1.18
N GLU A 239 17.24 14.82 -0.36
CA GLU A 239 17.01 16.10 0.31
C GLU A 239 18.10 16.40 1.35
N GLN A 240 18.49 15.38 2.12
CA GLN A 240 19.62 15.49 3.05
C GLN A 240 20.93 15.69 2.30
N ARG A 241 21.14 14.94 1.21
CA ARG A 241 22.32 15.13 0.35
C ARG A 241 22.40 16.55 -0.19
N ALA A 242 21.29 17.11 -0.70
CA ALA A 242 21.25 18.48 -1.23
C ALA A 242 21.58 19.54 -0.16
N LYS A 243 21.09 19.37 1.07
CA LYS A 243 21.44 20.24 2.21
C LYS A 243 22.93 20.15 2.54
N LEU A 244 23.51 18.95 2.52
CA LEU A 244 24.92 18.74 2.78
C LEU A 244 25.80 19.30 1.66
N GLU A 245 25.45 19.06 0.40
CA GLU A 245 26.16 19.61 -0.76
C GLU A 245 26.24 21.14 -0.68
N LYS A 246 25.17 21.83 -0.26
CA LYS A 246 25.23 23.28 -0.04
C LYS A 246 26.30 23.70 0.98
N LYS A 247 26.46 22.95 2.07
CA LYS A 247 27.52 23.20 3.07
C LYS A 247 28.89 22.91 2.49
N MET A 248 29.02 21.81 1.74
CA MET A 248 30.27 21.41 1.10
C MET A 248 30.74 22.43 0.06
N HIS A 249 29.83 22.97 -0.76
CA HIS A 249 30.10 24.08 -1.68
C HIS A 249 30.62 25.32 -0.93
N GLY A 250 30.01 25.63 0.22
CA GLY A 250 30.48 26.70 1.11
C GLY A 250 31.92 26.47 1.59
N ILE A 251 32.24 25.25 2.03
CA ILE A 251 33.59 24.89 2.50
C ILE A 251 34.64 25.09 1.40
N TRP A 252 34.39 24.63 0.17
CA TRP A 252 35.37 24.79 -0.91
C TRP A 252 35.56 26.25 -1.31
N ASN A 253 34.46 27.03 -1.37
CA ASN A 253 34.55 28.45 -1.68
C ASN A 253 35.31 29.22 -0.60
N ILE A 254 35.08 28.90 0.68
CA ILE A 254 35.79 29.52 1.81
C ILE A 254 37.27 29.12 1.80
N SER A 255 37.60 27.86 1.50
CA SER A 255 39.00 27.43 1.46
C SER A 255 39.78 28.10 0.34
N ALA A 256 39.13 28.31 -0.81
CA ALA A 256 39.69 29.08 -1.92
C ALA A 256 39.90 30.55 -1.52
N THR A 257 38.87 31.19 -0.95
CA THR A 257 38.92 32.58 -0.50
C THR A 257 40.03 32.81 0.53
N ALA A 258 40.13 31.94 1.54
CA ALA A 258 41.11 32.07 2.63
C ALA A 258 42.57 31.89 2.16
N THR A 259 42.78 31.18 1.06
CA THR A 259 44.11 30.94 0.48
C THR A 259 44.41 31.82 -0.73
N GLY A 260 43.46 32.69 -1.12
CA GLY A 260 43.54 33.49 -2.34
C GLY A 260 43.52 32.67 -3.63
N THR A 261 43.17 31.39 -3.58
CA THR A 261 43.09 30.50 -4.75
C THR A 261 41.70 30.53 -5.37
N ASN A 262 41.55 29.91 -6.54
CA ASN A 262 40.26 29.66 -7.17
C ASN A 262 39.88 28.18 -7.02
N VAL A 263 38.58 27.87 -6.97
CA VAL A 263 38.08 26.50 -6.95
C VAL A 263 37.02 26.28 -8.02
N SER A 264 37.06 25.12 -8.66
CA SER A 264 36.01 24.61 -9.53
C SER A 264 35.61 23.22 -9.09
N PHE A 265 34.38 22.82 -9.37
CA PHE A 265 33.92 21.48 -9.10
C PHE A 265 33.00 20.97 -10.20
N LYS A 266 33.03 19.66 -10.44
CA LYS A 266 32.21 18.98 -11.43
C LYS A 266 31.65 17.71 -10.81
N SER A 267 30.33 17.60 -10.75
CA SER A 267 29.64 16.35 -10.41
C SER A 267 29.91 15.27 -11.46
N GLU A 268 30.14 14.04 -11.02
CA GLU A 268 30.40 12.90 -11.90
C GLU A 268 29.27 11.87 -11.81
N LEU A 269 29.00 11.34 -10.62
CA LEU A 269 27.87 10.45 -10.37
C LEU A 269 26.81 11.13 -9.52
N ASP A 270 25.55 10.97 -9.90
CA ASP A 270 24.40 11.38 -9.08
C ASP A 270 23.40 10.22 -8.94
N TYR A 271 23.55 9.44 -7.87
CA TYR A 271 22.61 8.37 -7.54
C TYR A 271 21.59 8.84 -6.52
N TRP A 272 20.35 8.54 -6.83
CA TRP A 272 19.22 8.91 -6.01
C TRP A 272 18.91 7.80 -5.03
N ASN A 273 18.40 8.14 -3.85
CA ASN A 273 17.98 7.11 -2.90
C ASN A 273 16.85 6.28 -3.51
N ALA A 274 16.87 4.96 -3.39
CA ALA A 274 15.84 4.14 -4.03
C ALA A 274 14.48 4.22 -3.31
N LYS A 275 13.41 4.12 -4.10
CA LYS A 275 12.02 4.08 -3.65
C LYS A 275 11.33 2.84 -4.21
N LEU A 276 11.29 1.78 -3.42
CA LEU A 276 10.69 0.52 -3.86
C LEU A 276 9.16 0.66 -3.98
N SER A 277 8.59 0.10 -5.06
CA SER A 277 7.15 -0.03 -5.22
C SER A 277 6.61 -1.11 -4.28
N SER A 278 5.85 -0.71 -3.27
CA SER A 278 5.27 -1.63 -2.28
C SER A 278 4.43 -2.74 -2.92
N VAL A 279 3.69 -2.44 -3.99
CA VAL A 279 2.90 -3.45 -4.73
C VAL A 279 3.78 -4.46 -5.45
N LEU A 280 4.81 -3.99 -6.17
CA LEU A 280 5.69 -4.90 -6.90
C LEU A 280 6.52 -5.74 -5.91
N THR A 281 6.98 -5.15 -4.80
CA THR A 281 7.70 -5.84 -3.74
C THR A 281 6.84 -6.93 -3.10
N ARG A 282 5.59 -6.63 -2.75
CA ARG A 282 4.64 -7.61 -2.18
C ARG A 282 4.31 -8.72 -3.18
N ALA A 283 4.08 -8.37 -4.45
CA ALA A 283 3.81 -9.35 -5.50
C ALA A 283 5.02 -10.29 -5.72
N CYS A 284 6.23 -9.71 -5.76
CA CYS A 284 7.47 -10.46 -5.85
C CYS A 284 7.63 -11.39 -4.66
N PHE A 285 7.46 -10.92 -3.43
CA PHE A 285 7.57 -11.77 -2.26
C PHE A 285 6.54 -12.89 -2.22
N LYS A 286 5.29 -12.61 -2.61
CA LYS A 286 4.27 -13.67 -2.71
C LYS A 286 4.72 -14.76 -3.67
N ASN A 287 5.24 -14.39 -4.84
CA ASN A 287 5.76 -15.34 -5.81
C ASN A 287 6.99 -16.10 -5.29
N GLN A 288 7.84 -15.43 -4.52
CA GLN A 288 8.99 -16.03 -3.85
C GLN A 288 8.52 -17.16 -2.93
N MET A 289 7.60 -16.86 -2.00
CA MET A 289 7.08 -17.85 -1.04
C MET A 289 6.28 -18.99 -1.70
N GLU A 290 5.60 -18.71 -2.82
CA GLU A 290 4.72 -19.68 -3.50
C GLU A 290 5.49 -20.62 -4.42
N PHE A 291 6.56 -20.15 -5.06
CA PHE A 291 7.23 -20.88 -6.15
C PHE A 291 8.72 -21.14 -5.97
N PHE A 292 9.38 -20.42 -5.06
CA PHE A 292 10.81 -20.63 -4.80
C PHE A 292 10.99 -20.85 -3.32
N ASP A 293 10.91 -22.08 -2.84
CA ASP A 293 11.39 -22.36 -1.49
C ASP A 293 12.85 -22.85 -1.58
N PRO A 294 13.87 -22.08 -1.15
CA PRO A 294 15.25 -22.49 -1.08
C PRO A 294 15.33 -23.83 -0.39
N GLU A 295 14.63 -24.11 0.71
CA GLU A 295 14.68 -25.40 1.41
C GLU A 295 14.36 -26.59 0.48
N ASN A 296 13.55 -26.36 -0.55
CA ASN A 296 13.15 -27.32 -1.58
C ASN A 296 13.99 -27.27 -2.87
N THR A 297 14.95 -26.36 -2.98
CA THR A 297 15.92 -26.31 -4.09
C THR A 297 17.16 -27.15 -3.79
N LYS A 298 17.83 -27.63 -4.85
CA LYS A 298 19.06 -28.45 -4.74
C LYS A 298 20.16 -27.79 -3.90
N ASP A 299 20.22 -26.45 -3.92
CA ASP A 299 21.22 -25.63 -3.23
C ASP A 299 20.67 -25.01 -1.92
N GLY A 300 19.43 -25.34 -1.57
CA GLY A 300 18.66 -24.79 -0.46
C GLY A 300 19.31 -24.80 0.89
N LYS A 301 20.08 -25.85 1.17
CA LYS A 301 20.80 -26.00 2.43
C LYS A 301 21.85 -24.89 2.65
N GLN A 302 22.25 -24.18 1.60
CA GLN A 302 23.20 -23.06 1.68
C GLN A 302 22.52 -21.70 1.87
N PHE A 303 21.22 -21.59 1.58
CA PHE A 303 20.50 -20.33 1.56
C PHE A 303 19.26 -20.38 2.46
N SER A 304 19.16 -19.40 3.36
CA SER A 304 18.09 -19.30 4.35
C SER A 304 16.94 -18.42 3.89
N TYR A 305 15.80 -18.59 4.55
CA TYR A 305 14.72 -17.61 4.55
C TYR A 305 14.80 -16.63 5.70
N LYS A 306 14.33 -15.41 5.42
CA LYS A 306 14.13 -14.36 6.40
C LYS A 306 12.66 -13.96 6.40
N ASN A 307 12.14 -13.62 7.57
CA ASN A 307 10.75 -13.20 7.74
C ASN A 307 10.44 -11.99 6.83
N VAL A 308 9.19 -11.88 6.38
CA VAL A 308 8.67 -10.78 5.55
C VAL A 308 9.04 -9.40 6.12
N GLU A 309 9.08 -9.27 7.45
CA GLU A 309 9.41 -8.00 8.10
C GLU A 309 10.87 -7.60 7.89
N GLU A 310 11.79 -8.56 7.93
CA GLU A 310 13.22 -8.30 7.72
C GLU A 310 13.57 -8.02 6.26
N VAL A 311 12.75 -8.52 5.34
CA VAL A 311 13.05 -8.54 3.92
C VAL A 311 12.33 -7.42 3.17
N ILE A 312 11.06 -7.14 3.51
CA ILE A 312 10.21 -6.14 2.83
C ILE A 312 10.02 -4.88 3.68
N ILE A 313 9.78 -5.04 4.98
CA ILE A 313 9.34 -3.92 5.84
C ILE A 313 10.53 -3.10 6.35
N ASN A 314 11.67 -3.77 6.57
CA ASN A 314 12.92 -3.13 6.94
C ASN A 314 14.03 -3.47 5.91
N PRO A 315 13.87 -3.00 4.65
CA PRO A 315 14.84 -3.27 3.60
C PRO A 315 16.22 -2.76 4.03
N LYS A 316 17.24 -3.57 3.80
CA LYS A 316 18.60 -3.21 4.21
C LYS A 316 19.19 -2.21 3.23
N ARG A 317 19.82 -1.16 3.77
CA ARG A 317 20.70 -0.31 2.97
C ARG A 317 21.90 -1.09 2.47
N VAL A 318 22.21 -0.90 1.20
CA VAL A 318 23.39 -1.42 0.51
C VAL A 318 24.11 -0.28 -0.22
N SER A 319 25.25 -0.57 -0.83
CA SER A 319 26.03 0.41 -1.61
C SER A 319 25.16 1.08 -2.68
N PRO A 320 25.22 2.41 -2.86
CA PRO A 320 24.44 3.17 -3.85
C PRO A 320 24.44 2.54 -5.25
N ASN A 321 23.31 2.60 -5.94
CA ASN A 321 23.15 2.09 -7.31
C ASN A 321 22.16 2.98 -8.09
N ASN A 322 22.38 3.14 -9.40
CA ASN A 322 21.58 4.03 -10.26
C ASN A 322 20.16 3.52 -10.59
N GLN A 323 19.80 2.30 -10.18
CA GLN A 323 18.41 1.81 -10.11
C GLN A 323 17.55 2.69 -9.18
N GLY A 324 18.19 3.34 -8.20
CA GLY A 324 17.56 4.38 -7.38
C GLY A 324 16.95 5.48 -8.26
N ASN A 325 17.66 5.97 -9.27
CA ASN A 325 17.16 7.02 -10.17
C ASN A 325 15.91 6.55 -10.93
N VAL A 326 15.90 5.31 -11.43
CA VAL A 326 14.75 4.71 -12.14
C VAL A 326 13.51 4.67 -11.24
N SER A 327 13.70 4.36 -9.96
CA SER A 327 12.60 4.26 -9.00
C SER A 327 11.87 5.57 -8.71
N HIS A 328 12.48 6.73 -9.01
CA HIS A 328 11.78 8.03 -8.96
C HIS A 328 11.05 8.38 -10.26
N LYS A 329 11.28 7.63 -11.34
CA LYS A 329 10.59 7.84 -12.63
C LYS A 329 9.36 6.99 -12.80
N LEU A 330 9.43 5.72 -12.38
CA LEU A 330 8.31 4.78 -12.47
C LEU A 330 8.39 3.72 -11.36
N PRO A 331 7.28 3.02 -11.07
CA PRO A 331 7.27 1.94 -10.08
C PRO A 331 8.40 0.93 -10.37
N SER A 332 9.25 0.72 -9.38
CA SER A 332 10.44 -0.12 -9.52
C SER A 332 10.67 -1.01 -8.30
N ILE A 333 11.31 -2.16 -8.53
CA ILE A 333 11.88 -2.97 -7.45
C ILE A 333 13.31 -3.35 -7.81
N HIS A 334 14.09 -3.58 -6.76
CA HIS A 334 15.41 -4.15 -6.88
C HIS A 334 15.58 -5.27 -5.86
N ILE A 335 15.65 -6.50 -6.35
CA ILE A 335 15.86 -7.68 -5.50
C ILE A 335 17.33 -8.06 -5.48
N MET A 336 17.84 -8.40 -4.30
CA MET A 336 19.16 -8.93 -4.10
C MET A 336 19.05 -10.44 -3.91
N PHE A 337 19.73 -11.25 -4.72
CA PHE A 337 19.66 -12.71 -4.65
C PHE A 337 21.01 -13.33 -4.28
N PRO A 338 21.02 -14.44 -3.52
CA PRO A 338 22.25 -14.99 -2.97
C PRO A 338 23.04 -15.76 -4.04
N ILE A 339 24.35 -15.51 -4.15
CA ILE A 339 25.25 -16.34 -4.97
C ILE A 339 26.46 -16.87 -4.19
N THR A 340 26.72 -16.29 -3.03
CA THR A 340 27.81 -16.63 -2.11
C THR A 340 27.49 -16.07 -0.72
N ASN A 341 28.19 -16.53 0.32
CA ASN A 341 28.09 -16.02 1.68
C ASN A 341 29.43 -15.70 2.34
N ASN A 342 30.54 -15.79 1.59
CA ASN A 342 31.91 -15.74 2.13
C ASN A 342 32.79 -14.66 1.50
N VAL A 343 32.34 -14.00 0.44
CA VAL A 343 33.08 -12.93 -0.27
C VAL A 343 32.12 -11.80 -0.59
N SER A 344 32.54 -10.56 -0.44
CA SER A 344 31.68 -9.38 -0.66
C SER A 344 31.73 -8.89 -2.11
N ASN A 345 30.72 -8.16 -2.57
CA ASN A 345 30.83 -7.42 -3.83
C ASN A 345 32.10 -6.56 -3.83
N HIS A 346 32.72 -6.41 -5.00
CA HIS A 346 33.95 -5.64 -5.26
C HIS A 346 35.22 -6.28 -4.65
N GLU A 347 35.16 -7.56 -4.29
CA GLU A 347 36.33 -8.39 -4.00
C GLU A 347 36.61 -9.32 -5.19
N ALA A 348 37.89 -9.61 -5.44
CA ALA A 348 38.30 -10.54 -6.51
C ALA A 348 37.64 -11.94 -6.37
N GLY A 349 37.38 -12.38 -5.13
CA GLY A 349 36.66 -13.63 -4.86
C GLY A 349 35.22 -13.61 -5.37
N PHE A 350 34.55 -12.46 -5.39
CA PHE A 350 33.18 -12.33 -5.89
C PHE A 350 33.11 -12.44 -7.41
N ALA A 351 34.13 -11.96 -8.14
CA ALA A 351 34.21 -12.17 -9.58
C ALA A 351 34.22 -13.67 -9.91
N ASN A 352 35.00 -14.47 -9.17
CA ASN A 352 34.98 -15.93 -9.31
C ASN A 352 33.62 -16.54 -8.94
N ALA A 353 33.03 -16.11 -7.82
CA ALA A 353 31.71 -16.58 -7.39
C ALA A 353 30.61 -16.30 -8.44
N SER A 354 30.65 -15.11 -9.05
CA SER A 354 29.73 -14.67 -10.10
C SER A 354 29.87 -15.41 -11.42
N GLY A 355 30.92 -16.22 -11.61
CA GLY A 355 31.09 -17.09 -12.80
C GLY A 355 30.61 -18.52 -12.60
N THR A 356 30.16 -18.88 -11.39
CA THR A 356 29.81 -20.27 -11.06
C THR A 356 28.47 -20.71 -11.66
N GLU A 357 28.29 -22.03 -11.79
CA GLU A 357 26.99 -22.61 -12.18
C GLU A 357 25.90 -22.29 -11.13
N LEU A 358 26.27 -22.24 -9.85
CA LEU A 358 25.37 -21.84 -8.77
C LEU A 358 24.84 -20.42 -8.98
N ALA A 359 25.73 -19.45 -9.20
CA ALA A 359 25.36 -18.06 -9.44
C ALA A 359 24.45 -17.92 -10.66
N GLN A 360 24.70 -18.71 -11.71
CA GLN A 360 23.85 -18.74 -12.88
C GLN A 360 22.44 -19.30 -12.57
N ARG A 361 22.36 -20.43 -11.86
CA ARG A 361 21.06 -21.00 -11.46
C ARG A 361 20.26 -20.00 -10.63
N GLN A 362 20.91 -19.34 -9.67
CA GLN A 362 20.27 -18.31 -8.84
C GLN A 362 19.81 -17.10 -9.67
N ALA A 363 20.58 -16.67 -10.67
CA ALA A 363 20.16 -15.63 -11.61
C ALA A 363 18.91 -16.05 -12.42
N ILE A 364 18.83 -17.31 -12.84
CA ILE A 364 17.66 -17.86 -13.53
C ILE A 364 16.45 -17.91 -12.59
N GLU A 365 16.61 -18.34 -11.34
CA GLU A 365 15.53 -18.31 -10.33
C GLU A 365 15.04 -16.88 -10.07
N ALA A 366 15.95 -15.92 -9.91
CA ALA A 366 15.61 -14.50 -9.81
C ALA A 366 14.87 -14.01 -11.07
N GLY A 367 15.30 -14.42 -12.26
CA GLY A 367 14.65 -14.08 -13.52
C GLY A 367 13.22 -14.62 -13.64
N LYS A 368 12.98 -15.85 -13.20
CA LYS A 368 11.63 -16.43 -13.10
C LYS A 368 10.76 -15.66 -12.11
N LEU A 369 11.32 -15.28 -10.96
CA LEU A 369 10.63 -14.50 -9.93
C LEU A 369 10.17 -13.14 -10.46
N LEU A 370 11.06 -12.42 -11.15
CA LEU A 370 10.71 -11.16 -11.81
C LEU A 370 9.65 -11.36 -12.91
N ALA A 371 9.74 -12.44 -13.70
CA ALA A 371 8.76 -12.75 -14.74
C ALA A 371 7.35 -12.98 -14.18
N MET A 372 7.23 -13.76 -13.11
CA MET A 372 5.94 -13.99 -12.46
C MET A 372 5.39 -12.71 -11.83
N THR A 373 6.26 -11.88 -11.27
CA THR A 373 5.88 -10.58 -10.70
C THR A 373 5.29 -9.66 -11.75
N ALA A 374 5.86 -9.66 -12.95
CA ALA A 374 5.38 -8.87 -14.07
C ALA A 374 4.11 -9.44 -14.76
N LEU A 375 3.89 -10.76 -14.71
CA LEU A 375 2.77 -11.44 -15.38
C LEU A 375 1.50 -11.59 -14.53
N ARG A 376 1.58 -11.49 -13.20
CA ARG A 376 0.42 -11.75 -12.33
C ARG A 376 -0.70 -10.73 -12.60
N PRO A 377 -1.97 -11.15 -12.73
CA PRO A 377 -3.11 -10.24 -12.78
C PRO A 377 -3.29 -9.60 -11.39
N SER A 378 -2.56 -8.53 -11.13
CA SER A 378 -2.95 -7.48 -10.18
C SER A 378 -3.69 -6.41 -10.98
N PRO A 379 -4.60 -5.60 -10.38
CA PRO A 379 -5.24 -4.45 -11.03
C PRO A 379 -4.20 -3.36 -11.34
N LEU A 380 -3.30 -3.62 -12.28
CA LEU A 380 -2.41 -2.64 -12.88
C LEU A 380 -3.21 -1.81 -13.89
N GLY A 381 -4.17 -1.06 -13.36
CA GLY A 381 -4.41 0.33 -13.69
C GLY A 381 -4.16 1.09 -12.38
N LYS A 382 -3.14 1.97 -12.36
CA LYS A 382 -2.70 2.85 -11.26
C LYS A 382 -3.48 2.71 -9.93
N LYS A 383 -2.98 1.88 -8.99
CA LYS A 383 -3.07 2.11 -7.54
C LYS A 383 -2.39 0.96 -6.80
N ALA A 384 -1.51 1.31 -5.87
CA ALA A 384 -0.91 0.42 -4.90
C ALA A 384 -1.51 0.76 -3.53
N LEU A 385 -2.01 -0.25 -2.81
CA LEU A 385 -2.55 -0.10 -1.46
C LEU A 385 -1.70 -0.89 -0.46
N ALA A 386 -1.50 -0.30 0.73
CA ALA A 386 -0.98 -0.96 1.92
C ALA A 386 -1.70 -0.42 3.18
N ASP A 387 -1.95 -1.31 4.15
CA ASP A 387 -1.85 -1.10 5.61
C ASP A 387 -1.77 -2.52 6.23
N ASN A 388 -1.07 -2.87 7.32
CA ASN A 388 -0.92 -2.24 8.63
C ASN A 388 0.49 -1.65 8.90
N HIS A 389 0.52 -0.39 9.36
CA HIS A 389 1.49 0.21 10.28
C HIS A 389 2.95 -0.27 10.24
N THR A 390 3.49 -0.30 9.02
CA THR A 390 4.89 0.04 8.73
C THR A 390 4.96 0.68 7.33
N THR A 391 5.12 2.00 7.33
CA THR A 391 5.69 2.89 6.29
C THR A 391 5.31 2.73 4.79
N THR A 392 4.22 2.05 4.40
CA THR A 392 3.92 1.88 2.96
C THR A 392 2.57 2.43 2.45
N ASP A 393 1.75 3.10 3.27
CA ASP A 393 0.73 4.05 2.80
C ASP A 393 0.55 5.27 3.74
N VAL A 394 1.65 5.99 3.95
CA VAL A 394 1.69 7.20 4.80
C VAL A 394 1.18 8.43 4.04
N SER A 395 0.42 8.28 2.95
CA SER A 395 0.10 9.39 2.06
C SER A 395 -1.38 9.65 1.82
N ARG A 396 -2.35 8.91 2.37
CA ARG A 396 -3.76 9.34 2.26
C ARG A 396 -4.28 9.95 3.55
N TYR A 397 -3.97 9.32 4.68
CA TYR A 397 -4.47 9.71 5.99
C TYR A 397 -3.55 10.58 6.80
N THR A 398 -2.28 10.69 6.40
CA THR A 398 -1.33 11.53 7.13
C THR A 398 -1.87 12.95 7.18
N LYS A 399 -2.14 13.41 8.40
CA LYS A 399 -2.59 14.77 8.64
C LYS A 399 -1.36 15.64 8.92
N PRO A 400 -1.18 16.76 8.21
CA PRO A 400 -0.11 17.69 8.55
C PRO A 400 -0.31 18.24 9.97
N ALA A 401 0.78 18.62 10.64
CA ALA A 401 0.69 19.31 11.92
C ALA A 401 -0.23 20.54 11.81
N GLY A 402 -1.14 20.70 12.77
CA GLY A 402 -2.14 21.77 12.76
C GLY A 402 -3.38 21.50 11.91
N TYR A 403 -3.51 20.30 11.30
CA TYR A 403 -4.77 19.85 10.70
C TYR A 403 -5.93 19.92 11.70
N LYS A 404 -7.10 20.32 11.21
CA LYS A 404 -8.35 20.31 11.97
C LYS A 404 -9.27 19.26 11.37
N THR A 405 -9.84 18.42 12.22
CA THR A 405 -10.81 17.41 11.79
C THR A 405 -12.03 18.08 11.19
N VAL A 406 -12.63 17.39 10.21
CA VAL A 406 -13.81 17.85 9.49
C VAL A 406 -14.85 16.74 9.39
N ARG A 407 -16.11 17.15 9.30
CA ARG A 407 -17.28 16.27 9.15
C ARG A 407 -18.00 16.61 7.84
N TYR A 408 -18.93 15.75 7.44
CA TYR A 408 -19.83 16.04 6.33
C TYR A 408 -20.44 17.46 6.45
N PRO A 409 -20.51 18.26 5.37
CA PRO A 409 -20.21 17.94 3.98
C PRO A 409 -18.75 18.13 3.54
N LEU A 410 -17.82 18.44 4.46
CA LEU A 410 -16.42 18.72 4.11
C LEU A 410 -15.60 17.44 3.86
N SER A 411 -14.45 17.63 3.22
CA SER A 411 -13.44 16.60 2.97
C SER A 411 -12.17 16.89 3.77
N GLY A 412 -11.59 15.84 4.34
CA GLY A 412 -10.37 15.89 5.15
C GLY A 412 -9.22 15.06 4.59
N LEU A 413 -9.34 14.49 3.39
CA LEU A 413 -8.35 13.56 2.85
C LEU A 413 -7.15 14.32 2.26
N VAL A 414 -6.10 14.53 3.06
CA VAL A 414 -5.01 15.49 2.74
C VAL A 414 -3.60 14.89 2.73
N GLY A 415 -3.46 13.57 2.86
CA GLY A 415 -2.14 12.97 3.05
C GLY A 415 -1.19 13.05 1.85
N ASN A 416 -1.69 13.32 0.64
CA ASN A 416 -0.90 13.42 -0.58
C ASN A 416 -1.35 14.61 -1.44
N PRO A 417 -0.52 15.05 -2.41
CA PRO A 417 -0.83 16.22 -3.22
C PRO A 417 -2.15 16.14 -3.99
N LYS A 418 -2.53 14.95 -4.48
CA LYS A 418 -3.76 14.79 -5.26
C LYS A 418 -4.98 14.92 -4.36
N ASP A 419 -5.05 14.15 -3.29
CA ASP A 419 -6.22 14.16 -2.40
C ASP A 419 -6.33 15.51 -1.66
N LYS A 420 -5.20 16.16 -1.36
CA LYS A 420 -5.16 17.54 -0.86
C LYS A 420 -5.79 18.52 -1.86
N HIS A 421 -5.41 18.44 -3.14
CA HIS A 421 -5.99 19.28 -4.18
C HIS A 421 -7.50 19.03 -4.33
N ASP A 422 -7.93 17.77 -4.39
CA ASP A 422 -9.34 17.42 -4.51
C ASP A 422 -10.15 17.89 -3.30
N THR A 423 -9.56 17.79 -2.10
CA THR A 423 -10.11 18.32 -0.85
C THR A 423 -10.27 19.83 -0.90
N GLU A 424 -9.27 20.56 -1.40
CA GLU A 424 -9.34 22.02 -1.56
C GLU A 424 -10.45 22.42 -2.54
N VAL A 425 -10.56 21.73 -3.68
CA VAL A 425 -11.62 21.97 -4.68
C VAL A 425 -13.01 21.65 -4.12
N HIS A 426 -13.14 20.57 -3.34
CA HIS A 426 -14.39 20.19 -2.69
C HIS A 426 -14.81 21.22 -1.64
N ASN A 427 -13.92 21.52 -0.70
CA ASN A 427 -14.21 22.41 0.43
C ASN A 427 -14.46 23.87 -0.02
N ALA A 428 -13.94 24.28 -1.17
CA ALA A 428 -14.24 25.59 -1.77
C ALA A 428 -15.74 25.79 -2.08
N LYS A 429 -16.53 24.71 -2.18
CA LYS A 429 -18.00 24.76 -2.37
C LYS A 429 -18.77 24.94 -1.05
N TYR A 430 -18.10 24.77 0.09
CA TYR A 430 -18.69 24.66 1.43
C TYR A 430 -18.03 25.62 2.42
N LEU A 431 -17.91 26.90 2.05
CA LEU A 431 -17.20 27.90 2.86
C LEU A 431 -18.02 28.40 4.07
N ASN A 432 -19.35 28.25 4.06
CA ASN A 432 -20.22 28.73 5.13
C ASN A 432 -20.42 27.66 6.22
N HIS A 433 -19.91 27.92 7.42
CA HIS A 433 -20.00 27.00 8.55
C HIS A 433 -21.45 26.72 9.02
N GLU A 434 -22.33 27.72 9.01
CA GLU A 434 -23.72 27.54 9.46
C GLU A 434 -24.50 26.64 8.50
N ASP A 435 -24.32 26.83 7.20
CA ASP A 435 -24.97 26.00 6.19
C ASP A 435 -24.42 24.57 6.22
N ASN A 436 -23.11 24.40 6.42
CA ASN A 436 -22.50 23.09 6.61
C ASN A 436 -23.10 22.36 7.82
N THR A 437 -23.32 23.06 8.94
CA THR A 437 -23.99 22.50 10.13
C THR A 437 -25.43 22.09 9.86
N LYS A 438 -26.20 22.89 9.10
CA LYS A 438 -27.56 22.52 8.70
C LYS A 438 -27.58 21.27 7.82
N ILE A 439 -26.64 21.18 6.87
CA ILE A 439 -26.46 20.03 5.98
C ILE A 439 -26.13 18.78 6.80
N LEU A 440 -25.17 18.88 7.73
CA LEU A 440 -24.79 17.79 8.63
C LEU A 440 -25.96 17.30 9.48
N ASN A 441 -26.64 18.22 10.17
CA ASN A 441 -27.77 17.86 11.03
C ASN A 441 -28.92 17.23 10.25
N SER A 442 -29.20 17.73 9.05
CA SER A 442 -30.21 17.16 8.16
C SER A 442 -29.83 15.75 7.72
N ASN A 443 -28.56 15.52 7.40
CA ASN A 443 -28.05 14.20 7.05
C ASN A 443 -28.16 13.20 8.21
N VAL A 444 -27.66 13.58 9.38
CA VAL A 444 -27.73 12.75 10.59
C VAL A 444 -29.18 12.43 10.94
N LYS A 445 -30.07 13.42 10.89
CA LYS A 445 -31.51 13.22 11.09
C LYS A 445 -32.09 12.22 10.09
N ALA A 446 -31.73 12.31 8.81
CA ALA A 446 -32.22 11.37 7.79
C ALA A 446 -31.69 9.94 7.96
N TRP A 447 -30.47 9.76 8.50
CA TRP A 447 -29.95 8.44 8.89
C TRP A 447 -30.69 7.88 10.11
N ILE A 448 -30.96 8.72 11.11
CA ILE A 448 -31.72 8.35 12.32
C ILE A 448 -33.17 8.00 12.00
N ASP A 449 -33.84 8.81 11.19
CA ASP A 449 -35.26 8.66 10.86
C ASP A 449 -35.50 7.61 9.75
N GLY A 450 -34.49 7.28 8.95
CA GLY A 450 -34.66 6.44 7.75
C GLY A 450 -35.43 7.15 6.62
N THR A 451 -35.86 6.38 5.62
CA THR A 451 -36.49 6.89 4.38
C THR A 451 -37.91 6.44 4.12
N VAL A 452 -38.50 5.65 5.02
CA VAL A 452 -39.84 5.08 4.77
C VAL A 452 -40.92 6.14 5.03
N GLN A 453 -41.59 6.58 3.95
CA GLN A 453 -43.02 6.86 3.98
C GLN A 453 -43.68 5.96 2.95
N ILE A 454 -44.64 5.14 3.37
CA ILE A 454 -45.46 4.37 2.42
C ILE A 454 -46.93 4.49 2.82
N THR A 455 -47.63 5.37 2.10
CA THR A 455 -48.86 5.09 1.31
C THR A 455 -49.17 6.21 0.31
N PRO A 456 -49.85 5.91 -0.82
CA PRO A 456 -50.52 6.92 -1.67
C PRO A 456 -51.79 7.55 -1.05
N ASP A 457 -52.36 6.93 -0.01
CA ASP A 457 -53.67 7.20 0.58
C ASP A 457 -53.64 7.70 2.04
N GLY A 458 -52.45 7.80 2.65
CA GLY A 458 -52.25 8.44 3.96
C GLY A 458 -52.61 7.57 5.17
N ASP A 459 -52.82 6.26 4.98
CA ASP A 459 -53.09 5.32 6.08
C ASP A 459 -51.79 4.95 6.83
N PRO A 460 -51.67 5.25 8.15
CA PRO A 460 -50.53 4.92 9.00
C PRO A 460 -50.21 3.43 9.13
N ASP A 461 -51.15 2.53 8.84
CA ASP A 461 -50.99 1.09 9.09
C ASP A 461 -50.20 0.36 7.99
N THR A 462 -49.92 1.00 6.86
CA THR A 462 -49.27 0.40 5.66
C THR A 462 -47.76 0.63 5.59
N ARG A 463 -47.15 1.02 6.71
CA ARG A 463 -45.69 1.22 6.82
C ARG A 463 -44.97 -0.12 6.69
N ILE A 464 -44.02 -0.21 5.76
CA ILE A 464 -43.01 -1.26 5.80
C ILE A 464 -42.24 -1.08 7.11
N PRO A 465 -42.05 -2.14 7.91
CA PRO A 465 -41.29 -2.07 9.14
C PRO A 465 -39.89 -1.57 8.86
N ASP A 466 -39.48 -0.56 9.62
CA ASP A 466 -38.18 0.07 9.47
C ASP A 466 -37.12 -0.78 10.17
N THR A 467 -36.37 -1.54 9.38
CA THR A 467 -35.30 -2.42 9.86
C THR A 467 -33.91 -1.84 9.61
N TYR A 468 -33.83 -0.63 9.05
CA TYR A 468 -32.57 -0.09 8.54
C TYR A 468 -32.24 1.33 9.00
N SER A 469 -33.19 2.09 9.55
CA SER A 469 -32.85 3.35 10.21
C SER A 469 -31.97 3.11 11.43
N VAL A 470 -31.16 4.10 11.77
CA VAL A 470 -30.26 3.98 12.92
C VAL A 470 -31.07 3.87 14.22
N PHE A 471 -32.19 4.58 14.34
CA PHE A 471 -33.04 4.51 15.53
C PHE A 471 -33.60 3.10 15.74
N SER A 472 -34.20 2.52 14.69
CA SER A 472 -34.79 1.19 14.78
C SER A 472 -33.73 0.13 15.05
N ARG A 473 -32.56 0.23 14.43
CA ARG A 473 -31.45 -0.70 14.67
C ARG A 473 -30.92 -0.66 16.11
N PHE A 474 -30.87 0.51 16.75
CA PHE A 474 -30.54 0.60 18.18
C PHE A 474 -31.60 -0.04 19.08
N GLN A 475 -32.88 0.02 18.72
CA GLN A 475 -33.95 -0.67 19.45
C GLN A 475 -33.85 -2.18 19.26
N ILE A 476 -33.66 -2.63 18.03
CA ILE A 476 -33.59 -4.05 17.66
C ILE A 476 -32.36 -4.71 18.30
N CYS A 477 -31.19 -4.06 18.33
CA CYS A 477 -30.00 -4.68 18.91
C CYS A 477 -30.15 -4.96 20.42
N LEU A 478 -31.00 -4.23 21.15
CA LEU A 478 -31.24 -4.47 22.58
C LEU A 478 -31.93 -5.83 22.85
N GLU A 479 -32.56 -6.42 21.82
CA GLU A 479 -33.24 -7.72 21.90
C GLU A 479 -32.33 -8.88 21.48
N ALA A 480 -31.05 -8.62 21.15
CA ALA A 480 -30.09 -9.66 20.83
C ALA A 480 -29.94 -10.64 22.00
N PRO A 481 -30.05 -11.97 21.77
CA PRO A 481 -30.23 -12.96 22.84
C PRO A 481 -28.97 -13.27 23.65
N ASN A 482 -27.79 -12.89 23.16
CA ASN A 482 -26.53 -13.07 23.87
C ASN A 482 -25.49 -12.06 23.39
N TYR A 483 -24.42 -11.92 24.17
CA TYR A 483 -23.35 -10.95 23.93
C TYR A 483 -22.61 -11.18 22.60
N THR A 484 -22.43 -12.45 22.19
CA THR A 484 -21.66 -12.77 20.98
C THR A 484 -22.31 -12.19 19.73
N VAL A 485 -23.63 -12.34 19.59
CA VAL A 485 -24.37 -11.80 18.45
C VAL A 485 -24.73 -10.32 18.63
N PHE A 486 -24.86 -9.84 19.87
CA PHE A 486 -25.02 -8.42 20.17
C PHE A 486 -23.79 -7.60 19.75
N SER A 487 -22.59 -8.11 20.03
CA SER A 487 -21.35 -7.34 19.96
C SER A 487 -20.92 -6.94 18.56
N ASN A 488 -21.07 -7.84 17.57
CA ASN A 488 -20.48 -7.64 16.25
C ASN A 488 -21.31 -8.28 15.11
N LYS A 489 -21.16 -7.69 13.93
CA LYS A 489 -21.91 -8.05 12.73
C LYS A 489 -21.60 -9.46 12.21
N ALA A 490 -20.35 -9.91 12.34
CA ALA A 490 -19.94 -11.22 11.80
C ALA A 490 -20.63 -12.37 12.54
N SER A 491 -20.61 -12.35 13.87
CA SER A 491 -21.34 -13.31 14.70
C SER A 491 -22.85 -13.25 14.46
N MET A 492 -23.42 -12.05 14.31
CA MET A 492 -24.85 -11.90 14.02
C MET A 492 -25.23 -12.48 12.64
N ALA A 493 -24.41 -12.24 11.62
CA ALA A 493 -24.63 -12.78 10.29
C ALA A 493 -24.67 -14.31 10.29
N GLN A 494 -23.71 -14.95 10.97
CA GLN A 494 -23.68 -16.39 11.14
C GLN A 494 -24.92 -16.90 11.88
N TYR A 495 -25.32 -16.23 12.96
CA TYR A 495 -26.50 -16.59 13.74
C TYR A 495 -27.78 -16.58 12.90
N ILE A 496 -27.98 -15.54 12.08
CA ILE A 496 -29.16 -15.43 11.21
C ILE A 496 -29.20 -16.57 10.20
N VAL A 497 -28.06 -16.93 9.59
CA VAL A 497 -27.98 -18.05 8.63
C VAL A 497 -28.28 -19.39 9.30
N GLU A 498 -27.79 -19.61 10.52
CA GLU A 498 -27.98 -20.86 11.26
C GLU A 498 -29.41 -21.01 11.82
N HIS A 499 -30.06 -19.92 12.22
CA HIS A 499 -31.31 -19.96 13.00
C HIS A 499 -32.52 -19.32 12.27
N GLY A 500 -32.33 -18.81 11.05
CA GLY A 500 -33.38 -18.09 10.30
C GLY A 500 -33.88 -16.85 11.03
N GLY A 501 -33.03 -16.22 11.85
CA GLY A 501 -33.37 -15.06 12.67
C GLY A 501 -34.45 -15.34 13.73
N ARG A 502 -34.40 -16.51 14.39
CA ARG A 502 -35.30 -16.86 15.51
C ARG A 502 -34.54 -16.96 16.83
N PRO A 503 -35.08 -16.43 17.94
CA PRO A 503 -36.38 -15.74 18.06
C PRO A 503 -36.36 -14.29 17.54
N HIS A 504 -35.19 -13.79 17.12
CA HIS A 504 -34.94 -12.40 16.78
C HIS A 504 -34.25 -12.26 15.41
N TYR A 505 -34.76 -11.38 14.55
CA TYR A 505 -34.08 -11.05 13.28
C TYR A 505 -32.95 -10.07 13.58
N GLY A 506 -31.73 -10.58 13.52
CA GLY A 506 -30.56 -9.99 14.16
C GLY A 506 -30.09 -8.62 13.67
N VAL A 507 -29.82 -7.71 14.60
CA VAL A 507 -29.01 -6.50 14.40
C VAL A 507 -27.97 -6.47 15.52
N ALA A 508 -26.69 -6.43 15.17
CA ALA A 508 -25.62 -6.23 16.14
C ALA A 508 -25.48 -4.74 16.49
N LEU A 509 -25.01 -4.39 17.70
CA LEU A 509 -24.72 -3.01 18.10
C LEU A 509 -23.74 -2.30 17.15
N GLU A 510 -22.80 -3.06 16.58
CA GLU A 510 -21.82 -2.57 15.60
C GLU A 510 -22.50 -1.95 14.36
N GLU A 511 -23.70 -2.40 14.00
CA GLU A 511 -24.37 -1.97 12.78
C GLU A 511 -24.92 -0.53 12.85
N PRO A 512 -25.76 -0.12 13.83
CA PRO A 512 -26.16 1.28 13.99
C PRO A 512 -24.97 2.19 14.37
N HIS A 513 -23.95 1.65 15.04
CA HIS A 513 -22.66 2.34 15.25
C HIS A 513 -22.01 2.73 13.90
N ASN A 514 -21.84 1.77 12.99
CA ASN A 514 -21.24 2.00 11.68
C ASN A 514 -22.02 3.05 10.88
N ALA A 515 -23.35 3.03 10.97
CA ALA A 515 -24.21 3.98 10.29
C ALA A 515 -24.01 5.44 10.75
N ILE A 516 -23.82 5.69 12.05
CA ILE A 516 -23.52 7.04 12.56
C ILE A 516 -22.14 7.52 12.09
N HIS A 517 -21.14 6.64 12.10
CA HIS A 517 -19.82 6.94 11.54
C HIS A 517 -19.93 7.41 10.09
N LEU A 518 -20.67 6.69 9.25
CA LEU A 518 -20.85 7.04 7.84
C LEU A 518 -21.69 8.32 7.67
N ALA A 519 -22.72 8.54 8.49
CA ALA A 519 -23.55 9.76 8.47
C ALA A 519 -22.74 11.03 8.79
N LEU A 520 -21.86 10.96 9.79
CA LEU A 520 -20.96 12.06 10.16
C LEU A 520 -19.78 12.19 9.18
N GLY A 521 -19.37 11.07 8.62
CA GLY A 521 -18.13 10.89 7.88
C GLY A 521 -18.19 11.12 6.38
N GLY A 522 -19.36 11.29 5.80
CA GLY A 522 -19.43 11.63 4.37
C GLY A 522 -20.53 11.01 3.53
N PHE A 523 -21.30 10.08 4.10
CA PHE A 523 -22.33 9.36 3.35
C PHE A 523 -23.66 10.06 3.51
N TYR A 524 -24.19 10.47 2.37
CA TYR A 524 -25.42 11.22 2.31
C TYR A 524 -26.63 10.29 2.40
N GLN A 525 -27.57 10.67 3.25
CA GLN A 525 -28.92 10.16 3.31
C GLN A 525 -29.92 11.30 3.12
N LYS A 526 -30.81 11.11 2.15
CA LYS A 526 -31.88 12.04 1.85
C LYS A 526 -33.04 11.86 2.83
N GLY A 527 -33.48 12.96 3.44
CA GLY A 527 -34.66 12.99 4.31
C GLY A 527 -35.98 13.29 3.58
N VAL A 528 -35.97 14.03 2.44
CA VAL A 528 -37.15 14.37 1.59
C VAL A 528 -36.71 14.71 0.13
N TYR A 529 -37.58 14.57 -0.89
CA TYR A 529 -37.33 14.70 -2.35
C TYR A 529 -36.74 16.05 -2.85
N ASN A 530 -35.41 16.19 -2.90
CA ASN A 530 -34.52 16.76 -3.94
C ASN A 530 -33.30 17.46 -3.33
N ALA A 531 -32.30 16.67 -2.96
CA ALA A 531 -30.97 17.17 -2.67
C ALA A 531 -29.97 16.15 -3.23
N ASP A 532 -29.01 16.67 -3.99
CA ASP A 532 -27.98 15.91 -4.69
C ASP A 532 -26.99 15.32 -3.69
N THR A 533 -26.40 14.18 -4.04
CA THR A 533 -25.36 13.57 -3.21
C THR A 533 -24.15 14.51 -3.16
N ILE A 534 -23.64 14.79 -1.95
CA ILE A 534 -22.40 15.56 -1.81
C ILE A 534 -21.21 14.61 -1.93
N LEU A 535 -20.83 14.31 -3.18
CA LEU A 535 -19.66 13.50 -3.49
C LEU A 535 -18.37 14.19 -3.07
N GLY A 536 -17.39 13.42 -2.59
CA GLY A 536 -16.08 13.93 -2.19
C GLY A 536 -15.97 14.36 -0.72
N ALA A 537 -17.06 14.30 0.05
CA ALA A 537 -17.06 14.58 1.49
C ALA A 537 -16.39 13.46 2.29
N ASN A 538 -15.06 13.48 2.43
CA ASN A 538 -14.29 12.47 3.18
C ASN A 538 -13.97 12.99 4.59
N GLY A 539 -15.00 13.09 5.44
CA GLY A 539 -14.85 13.53 6.83
C GLY A 539 -14.17 12.46 7.71
N ASP A 540 -13.47 12.88 8.76
CA ASP A 540 -12.61 11.99 9.55
C ASP A 540 -13.37 10.86 10.25
N MET A 541 -14.64 11.07 10.61
CA MET A 541 -15.52 10.05 11.22
C MET A 541 -15.87 8.90 10.27
N GLY A 542 -15.67 9.06 8.96
CA GLY A 542 -16.14 8.11 7.95
C GLY A 542 -15.30 6.84 7.85
N GLU A 543 -14.11 6.85 8.43
CA GLU A 543 -13.17 5.73 8.39
C GLU A 543 -12.42 5.57 9.72
N ASN A 544 -12.06 4.32 10.02
CA ASN A 544 -11.49 3.93 11.31
C ASN A 544 -10.12 4.56 11.60
N GLU A 545 -9.37 4.92 10.56
CA GLU A 545 -7.99 5.41 10.64
C GLU A 545 -7.88 6.76 11.34
N THR A 546 -8.89 7.63 11.21
CA THR A 546 -8.84 8.99 11.73
C THR A 546 -10.04 9.42 12.56
N ALA A 547 -11.07 8.58 12.68
CA ALA A 547 -12.29 8.93 13.41
C ALA A 547 -12.02 9.36 14.86
N ALA A 548 -11.13 8.66 15.57
CA ALA A 548 -10.81 8.95 16.96
C ALA A 548 -10.16 10.32 17.20
N PHE A 549 -9.63 10.99 16.17
CA PHE A 549 -9.11 12.35 16.29
C PHE A 549 -10.22 13.41 16.31
N ASP A 550 -11.44 13.07 15.89
CA ASP A 550 -12.59 13.94 16.01
C ASP A 550 -13.21 13.79 17.40
N PRO A 551 -13.33 14.86 18.22
CA PRO A 551 -13.92 14.78 19.55
C PRO A 551 -15.33 14.15 19.61
N ILE A 552 -16.12 14.23 18.53
CA ILE A 552 -17.47 13.60 18.51
C ILE A 552 -17.39 12.07 18.57
N PHE A 553 -16.26 11.47 18.19
CA PHE A 553 -16.01 10.04 18.34
C PHE A 553 -16.29 9.58 19.76
N TYR A 554 -15.77 10.28 20.76
CA TYR A 554 -15.92 9.90 22.16
C TYR A 554 -17.34 10.10 22.67
N LEU A 555 -18.06 11.13 22.20
CA LEU A 555 -19.48 11.32 22.54
C LEU A 555 -20.36 10.24 21.90
N HIS A 556 -20.07 9.86 20.66
CA HIS A 556 -20.73 8.76 19.99
C HIS A 556 -20.45 7.43 20.69
N HIS A 557 -19.19 7.13 21.00
CA HIS A 557 -18.79 5.89 21.67
C HIS A 557 -19.27 5.81 23.13
N ALA A 558 -19.45 6.94 23.83
CA ALA A 558 -20.16 6.96 25.11
C ALA A 558 -21.65 6.58 24.95
N PHE A 559 -22.30 6.94 23.84
CA PHE A 559 -23.66 6.48 23.55
C PHE A 559 -23.71 4.98 23.18
N ILE A 560 -22.68 4.48 22.49
CA ILE A 560 -22.53 3.04 22.21
C ILE A 560 -22.36 2.25 23.51
N ASP A 561 -21.52 2.74 24.41
CA ASP A 561 -21.31 2.16 25.74
C ASP A 561 -22.58 2.26 26.62
N TYR A 562 -23.33 3.36 26.55
CA TYR A 562 -24.67 3.46 27.14
C TYR A 562 -25.62 2.37 26.60
N THR A 563 -25.63 2.16 25.29
CA THR A 563 -26.48 1.13 24.66
C THR A 563 -26.07 -0.27 25.10
N PHE A 564 -24.76 -0.53 25.19
CA PHE A 564 -24.22 -1.79 25.69
C PHE A 564 -24.60 -2.04 27.15
N TRP A 565 -24.36 -1.05 28.02
CA TRP A 565 -24.75 -1.14 29.43
C TRP A 565 -26.25 -1.39 29.60
N TYR A 566 -27.07 -0.77 28.76
CA TYR A 566 -28.50 -0.94 28.80
C TYR A 566 -28.95 -2.33 28.31
N TRP A 567 -28.30 -2.88 27.28
CA TRP A 567 -28.45 -4.29 26.92
C TRP A 567 -28.08 -5.20 28.09
N GLN A 568 -26.96 -4.94 28.78
CA GLN A 568 -26.56 -5.72 29.96
C GLN A 568 -27.62 -5.69 31.07
N LEU A 569 -28.26 -4.54 31.30
CA LEU A 569 -29.35 -4.42 32.28
C LEU A 569 -30.59 -5.25 31.88
N ARG A 570 -30.97 -5.25 30.59
CA ARG A 570 -32.13 -6.02 30.09
C ARG A 570 -31.92 -7.53 30.16
N HIS A 571 -30.67 -7.98 30.01
CA HIS A 571 -30.30 -9.39 29.97
C HIS A 571 -29.64 -9.89 31.26
N ASP A 572 -29.73 -9.13 32.36
CA ASP A 572 -29.11 -9.45 33.66
C ASP A 572 -27.59 -9.75 33.60
N CYS A 573 -26.88 -9.12 32.66
CA CYS A 573 -25.46 -9.32 32.36
C CYS A 573 -24.56 -8.17 32.86
N THR A 574 -24.83 -7.61 34.04
CA THR A 574 -24.07 -6.45 34.58
C THR A 574 -22.88 -6.82 35.47
N ALA A 575 -22.76 -8.07 35.89
CA ALA A 575 -21.68 -8.51 36.79
C ALA A 575 -20.43 -8.94 36.01
N ALA A 576 -19.24 -8.81 36.59
CA ALA A 576 -18.04 -9.46 36.04
C ALA A 576 -18.29 -10.97 35.89
N GLY A 577 -17.93 -11.53 34.73
CA GLY A 577 -18.11 -12.94 34.40
C GLY A 577 -19.48 -13.29 33.83
N SER A 578 -20.41 -12.33 33.76
CA SER A 578 -21.75 -12.58 33.21
C SER A 578 -21.81 -12.59 31.69
N LEU A 579 -20.83 -11.96 31.01
CA LEU A 579 -20.75 -12.00 29.55
C LEU A 579 -20.12 -13.30 29.09
N THR A 580 -20.74 -13.95 28.11
CA THR A 580 -20.23 -15.17 27.49
C THR A 580 -19.95 -14.94 26.01
N VAL A 581 -18.80 -15.44 25.56
CA VAL A 581 -18.39 -15.44 24.15
C VAL A 581 -18.50 -16.88 23.63
N GLU A 582 -19.32 -17.10 22.61
CA GLU A 582 -19.49 -18.39 21.97
C GLU A 582 -18.27 -18.68 21.07
N ALA A 583 -17.39 -19.55 21.54
CA ALA A 583 -16.18 -19.90 20.80
C ALA A 583 -16.50 -20.46 19.41
N GLY A 584 -15.70 -20.08 18.41
CA GLY A 584 -15.81 -20.60 17.05
C GLY A 584 -16.80 -19.86 16.15
N LYS A 585 -17.45 -18.80 16.65
CA LYS A 585 -18.22 -17.88 15.82
C LYS A 585 -17.30 -16.95 15.03
N ASP A 586 -17.71 -16.53 13.84
CA ASP A 586 -16.87 -15.74 12.92
C ASP A 586 -16.34 -14.45 13.57
N GLY A 587 -17.12 -13.80 14.43
CA GLY A 587 -16.72 -12.59 15.16
C GLY A 587 -15.79 -12.84 16.37
N THR A 588 -15.47 -14.10 16.68
CA THR A 588 -14.65 -14.48 17.86
C THR A 588 -13.21 -14.80 17.50
N PHE A 589 -12.78 -14.41 16.29
CA PHE A 589 -11.40 -14.52 15.86
C PHE A 589 -10.85 -13.15 15.50
N SER A 590 -9.63 -12.85 15.92
CA SER A 590 -8.97 -11.62 15.52
C SER A 590 -8.80 -11.58 14.01
N MET A 591 -9.23 -10.47 13.42
CA MET A 591 -8.97 -10.12 12.03
C MET A 591 -7.54 -9.57 11.84
N GLY A 592 -6.69 -9.72 12.85
CA GLY A 592 -5.25 -9.50 12.87
C GLY A 592 -4.84 -8.05 13.10
N ASP A 593 -4.27 -7.79 14.28
CA ASP A 593 -3.74 -6.51 14.75
C ASP A 593 -2.34 -6.73 15.39
N PRO A 594 -1.64 -5.68 15.86
CA PRO A 594 -0.32 -5.81 16.47
C PRO A 594 -0.27 -6.66 17.75
N THR A 595 -1.39 -6.80 18.43
CA THR A 595 -1.55 -7.51 19.71
C THR A 595 -2.01 -8.95 19.49
N PHE A 596 -2.93 -9.16 18.54
CA PHE A 596 -3.49 -10.46 18.20
C PHE A 596 -3.23 -10.80 16.73
N PRO A 597 -2.44 -11.86 16.45
CA PRO A 597 -2.36 -12.43 15.12
C PRO A 597 -3.74 -12.80 14.56
N LYS A 598 -3.86 -12.80 13.24
CA LYS A 598 -5.08 -13.23 12.56
C LYS A 598 -5.44 -14.66 12.97
N GLY A 599 -6.72 -14.91 13.25
CA GLY A 599 -7.22 -16.23 13.63
C GLY A 599 -6.98 -16.59 15.09
N THR A 600 -6.39 -15.68 15.88
CA THR A 600 -6.37 -15.84 17.34
C THR A 600 -7.80 -15.79 17.87
N ALA A 601 -8.20 -16.82 18.60
CA ALA A 601 -9.49 -16.84 19.29
C ALA A 601 -9.54 -15.71 20.32
N LEU A 602 -10.65 -14.96 20.32
CA LEU A 602 -10.93 -13.87 21.22
C LEU A 602 -12.05 -14.27 22.18
N ASP A 603 -11.89 -13.92 23.44
CA ASP A 603 -12.82 -14.20 24.53
C ASP A 603 -12.83 -13.02 25.53
N THR A 604 -13.55 -13.17 26.64
CA THR A 604 -13.65 -12.11 27.67
C THR A 604 -12.34 -11.85 28.42
N ASN A 605 -11.35 -12.75 28.32
CA ASN A 605 -10.04 -12.63 28.96
C ASN A 605 -8.97 -12.05 28.03
N SER A 606 -9.30 -11.88 26.75
CA SER A 606 -8.38 -11.34 25.76
C SER A 606 -7.99 -9.90 26.12
N PRO A 607 -6.69 -9.55 26.14
CA PRO A 607 -6.23 -8.22 26.53
C PRO A 607 -6.71 -7.10 25.60
N LEU A 608 -7.29 -6.06 26.18
CA LEU A 608 -7.67 -4.80 25.55
C LEU A 608 -6.47 -3.83 25.51
N ASP A 609 -5.44 -4.18 24.75
CA ASP A 609 -4.27 -3.32 24.51
C ASP A 609 -4.70 -2.00 23.81
N PRO A 610 -4.25 -0.80 24.25
CA PRO A 610 -3.21 -0.52 25.24
C PRO A 610 -3.69 -0.10 26.62
N PHE A 611 -4.92 -0.44 27.02
CA PHE A 611 -5.48 -0.03 28.30
C PHE A 611 -4.89 -0.83 29.45
N LYS A 612 -4.04 -0.20 30.27
CA LYS A 612 -3.30 -0.86 31.36
C LYS A 612 -3.98 -0.70 32.71
N LYS A 613 -3.96 -1.78 33.50
CA LYS A 613 -4.36 -1.74 34.91
C LYS A 613 -3.29 -1.02 35.74
N PRO A 614 -3.65 -0.37 36.86
CA PRO A 614 -2.68 0.22 37.79
C PRO A 614 -1.63 -0.77 38.33
N GLY A 615 -1.98 -2.06 38.44
CA GLY A 615 -1.09 -3.13 38.92
C GLY A 615 -0.25 -3.84 37.84
N GLY A 616 -0.30 -3.37 36.59
CA GLY A 616 0.31 -4.05 35.45
C GLY A 616 -0.63 -5.02 34.74
N GLY A 617 -0.29 -5.38 33.50
CA GLY A 617 -1.17 -6.08 32.57
C GLY A 617 -2.19 -5.15 31.91
N PHE A 618 -2.86 -5.66 30.88
CA PHE A 618 -3.94 -4.96 30.19
C PHE A 618 -5.29 -5.29 30.82
N TYR A 619 -6.24 -4.36 30.74
CA TYR A 619 -7.65 -4.65 30.97
C TYR A 619 -8.11 -5.74 30.00
N ALA A 620 -9.05 -6.58 30.41
CA ALA A 620 -9.81 -7.49 29.57
C ALA A 620 -11.30 -7.14 29.68
N SER A 621 -12.15 -7.71 28.82
CA SER A 621 -13.60 -7.48 28.89
C SER A 621 -14.16 -7.81 30.28
N GLU A 622 -13.65 -8.89 30.88
CA GLU A 622 -13.98 -9.34 32.24
C GLU A 622 -13.78 -8.26 33.32
N ASP A 623 -12.79 -7.39 33.15
CA ASP A 623 -12.48 -6.33 34.11
C ASP A 623 -13.41 -5.11 33.96
N VAL A 624 -14.02 -4.93 32.78
CA VAL A 624 -14.78 -3.74 32.39
C VAL A 624 -16.29 -3.98 32.27
N THR A 625 -16.76 -5.23 32.38
CA THR A 625 -18.18 -5.59 32.31
C THR A 625 -19.05 -4.80 33.31
N ASP A 626 -18.57 -4.61 34.54
CA ASP A 626 -19.28 -3.86 35.57
C ASP A 626 -18.75 -2.42 35.65
N ILE A 627 -19.40 -1.52 34.91
CA ILE A 627 -18.99 -0.12 34.82
C ILE A 627 -19.06 0.61 36.17
N LYS A 628 -19.87 0.13 37.12
CA LYS A 628 -19.99 0.75 38.45
C LYS A 628 -18.68 0.63 39.25
N LYS A 629 -17.82 -0.33 38.92
CA LYS A 629 -16.46 -0.44 39.50
C LYS A 629 -15.55 0.71 39.11
N PHE A 630 -15.88 1.42 38.04
CA PHE A 630 -15.19 2.65 37.59
C PHE A 630 -15.89 3.91 38.10
N GLU A 631 -16.78 3.77 39.09
CA GLU A 631 -17.48 4.87 39.75
C GLU A 631 -18.37 5.70 38.81
N TYR A 632 -18.84 5.09 37.71
CA TYR A 632 -19.82 5.70 36.83
C TYR A 632 -20.98 4.75 36.48
N SER A 633 -22.07 5.35 36.03
CA SER A 633 -23.23 4.69 35.43
C SER A 633 -23.91 5.69 34.52
N TYR A 634 -24.69 5.20 33.56
CA TYR A 634 -25.55 6.06 32.76
C TYR A 634 -26.86 6.38 33.49
N GLY A 635 -27.31 7.63 33.32
CA GLY A 635 -28.65 8.07 33.74
C GLY A 635 -29.69 7.78 32.66
N PRO A 636 -30.95 8.22 32.85
CA PRO A 636 -32.02 7.98 31.90
C PRO A 636 -31.73 8.62 30.54
N GLY A 637 -31.93 7.88 29.46
CA GLY A 637 -31.68 8.24 28.08
C GLY A 637 -32.79 7.83 27.11
N SER A 638 -32.57 8.05 25.82
CA SER A 638 -33.59 7.88 24.77
C SER A 638 -33.96 6.43 24.47
N LEU A 639 -33.21 5.46 24.99
CA LEU A 639 -33.51 4.02 24.84
C LEU A 639 -34.28 3.47 26.05
N ASP A 640 -34.49 4.29 27.09
CA ASP A 640 -35.13 3.89 28.35
C ASP A 640 -36.64 4.14 28.39
N VAL A 641 -37.19 4.81 27.37
CA VAL A 641 -38.59 5.18 27.27
C VAL A 641 -39.28 4.33 26.20
N ASP A 642 -40.54 3.95 26.45
CA ASP A 642 -41.38 3.33 25.42
C ASP A 642 -41.45 4.27 24.21
N ASN A 643 -41.32 3.70 23.00
CA ASN A 643 -41.37 4.47 21.76
C ASN A 643 -42.63 5.34 21.71
N ASP A 644 -42.48 6.61 21.34
CA ASP A 644 -43.60 7.47 20.97
C ASP A 644 -44.46 6.72 19.94
N PRO A 645 -45.76 6.46 20.17
CA PRO A 645 -46.61 5.65 19.29
C PRO A 645 -46.66 6.11 17.82
N GLY A 646 -46.21 7.34 17.52
CA GLY A 646 -46.06 7.86 16.16
C GLY A 646 -44.69 7.60 15.49
N ARG A 647 -43.65 7.25 16.26
CA ARG A 647 -42.30 6.90 15.78
C ARG A 647 -42.22 5.42 15.40
N TYR A 648 -41.30 5.16 14.47
CA TYR A 648 -41.06 3.86 13.85
C TYR A 648 -41.02 2.73 14.89
N THR A 649 -41.87 1.72 14.69
CA THR A 649 -41.87 0.52 15.50
C THR A 649 -41.16 -0.57 14.71
N PRO A 650 -40.04 -1.14 15.21
CA PRO A 650 -39.48 -2.34 14.61
C PRO A 650 -40.55 -3.43 14.57
N PRO A 651 -40.53 -4.35 13.58
CA PRO A 651 -41.58 -5.35 13.46
C PRO A 651 -41.73 -6.15 14.77
N THR A 652 -42.90 -6.03 15.38
CA THR A 652 -43.28 -6.70 16.65
C THR A 652 -43.96 -8.04 16.40
N GLY A 653 -44.46 -8.27 15.18
CA GLY A 653 -45.03 -9.54 14.74
C GLY A 653 -43.96 -10.52 14.22
N PRO A 654 -44.29 -11.81 14.05
CA PRO A 654 -43.35 -12.80 13.52
C PRO A 654 -42.85 -12.41 12.13
N ILE A 655 -41.53 -12.39 11.95
CA ILE A 655 -40.90 -12.23 10.64
C ILE A 655 -41.30 -13.40 9.72
N ALA A 656 -41.70 -13.07 8.50
CA ALA A 656 -42.12 -14.06 7.52
C ALA A 656 -40.92 -14.69 6.81
N SER A 657 -39.90 -13.89 6.48
CA SER A 657 -38.65 -14.33 5.87
C SER A 657 -37.58 -13.25 6.02
N ILE A 658 -36.32 -13.61 5.87
CA ILE A 658 -35.20 -12.65 5.82
C ILE A 658 -34.59 -12.73 4.42
N ALA A 659 -34.55 -11.61 3.69
CA ALA A 659 -33.80 -11.53 2.46
C ALA A 659 -32.33 -11.21 2.79
N ARG A 660 -31.42 -12.10 2.41
CA ARG A 660 -29.98 -11.92 2.56
C ARG A 660 -29.39 -11.49 1.23
N VAL A 661 -28.75 -10.32 1.23
CA VAL A 661 -27.92 -9.84 0.13
C VAL A 661 -26.46 -10.15 0.48
N HIS A 662 -25.78 -10.92 -0.38
CA HIS A 662 -24.37 -11.30 -0.20
C HIS A 662 -23.62 -11.31 -1.55
N ASN A 663 -22.37 -11.81 -1.55
CA ASN A 663 -21.41 -11.72 -2.67
C ASN A 663 -20.89 -10.29 -2.91
N ILE A 664 -20.83 -9.47 -1.86
CA ILE A 664 -20.29 -8.11 -1.89
C ILE A 664 -19.01 -8.09 -1.06
N SER A 665 -17.86 -7.82 -1.66
CA SER A 665 -16.59 -7.87 -0.93
C SER A 665 -16.11 -6.48 -0.50
N ARG A 666 -15.70 -6.31 0.77
CA ARG A 666 -15.05 -5.08 1.26
C ARG A 666 -13.83 -4.67 0.43
N ALA A 667 -13.14 -5.63 -0.20
CA ALA A 667 -11.97 -5.34 -1.03
C ALA A 667 -12.31 -4.72 -2.40
N ASP A 668 -13.57 -4.78 -2.83
CA ASP A 668 -14.02 -4.23 -4.11
C ASP A 668 -14.31 -2.71 -4.02
N TYR A 669 -14.30 -2.14 -2.80
CA TYR A 669 -14.63 -0.73 -2.53
C TYR A 669 -13.50 -0.08 -1.73
N ALA A 670 -13.01 1.06 -2.21
CA ALA A 670 -12.08 1.87 -1.44
C ALA A 670 -12.83 2.66 -0.37
N GLY A 671 -12.59 2.34 0.88
CA GLY A 671 -13.13 3.04 2.04
C GLY A 671 -14.38 2.38 2.55
N SER A 672 -15.05 3.08 3.46
CA SER A 672 -16.43 2.77 3.83
C SER A 672 -17.35 2.84 2.61
N PHE A 673 -18.46 2.12 2.68
CA PHE A 673 -19.51 2.16 1.65
C PHE A 673 -20.86 1.77 2.25
N VAL A 674 -21.94 2.04 1.53
CA VAL A 674 -23.30 1.67 1.93
C VAL A 674 -23.89 0.75 0.88
N ILE A 675 -24.37 -0.43 1.30
CA ILE A 675 -25.20 -1.31 0.46
C ILE A 675 -26.64 -0.82 0.60
N ARG A 676 -27.27 -0.42 -0.50
CA ARG A 676 -28.65 0.06 -0.56
C ARG A 676 -29.46 -0.91 -1.38
N THR A 677 -30.45 -1.53 -0.75
CA THR A 677 -31.30 -2.54 -1.38
C THR A 677 -32.69 -1.98 -1.58
N HIS A 678 -33.14 -1.99 -2.82
CA HIS A 678 -34.47 -1.54 -3.21
C HIS A 678 -35.29 -2.70 -3.74
N VAL A 679 -36.60 -2.63 -3.56
CA VAL A 679 -37.55 -3.52 -4.23
C VAL A 679 -38.37 -2.69 -5.20
N GLU A 680 -38.57 -3.21 -6.41
CA GLU A 680 -39.50 -2.66 -7.37
C GLU A 680 -40.92 -3.17 -7.06
N LEU A 681 -41.79 -2.26 -6.64
CA LEU A 681 -43.19 -2.55 -6.37
C LEU A 681 -43.93 -2.87 -7.69
N PRO A 682 -45.08 -3.57 -7.64
CA PRO A 682 -45.88 -3.89 -8.84
C PRO A 682 -46.28 -2.68 -9.70
N ASP A 683 -46.32 -1.48 -9.11
CA ASP A 683 -46.61 -0.22 -9.81
C ASP A 683 -45.37 0.44 -10.45
N GLY A 684 -44.21 -0.22 -10.38
CA GLY A 684 -42.93 0.23 -10.93
C GLY A 684 -42.12 1.16 -10.03
N ARG A 685 -42.62 1.54 -8.84
CA ARG A 685 -41.86 2.36 -7.89
C ARG A 685 -40.79 1.53 -7.19
N LYS A 686 -39.57 2.07 -7.09
CA LYS A 686 -38.50 1.47 -6.27
C LYS A 686 -38.55 2.00 -4.84
N VAL A 687 -38.56 1.10 -3.86
CA VAL A 687 -38.58 1.43 -2.43
C VAL A 687 -37.36 0.85 -1.76
N GLU A 688 -36.62 1.66 -1.00
CA GLU A 688 -35.49 1.18 -0.19
C GLU A 688 -36.01 0.35 0.99
N VAL A 689 -35.63 -0.92 1.02
CA VAL A 689 -36.02 -1.91 2.04
C VAL A 689 -34.84 -2.35 2.89
N GLY A 690 -33.60 -2.02 2.49
CA GLY A 690 -32.40 -2.35 3.23
C GLY A 690 -31.30 -1.32 3.05
N ARG A 691 -30.59 -1.03 4.14
CA ARG A 691 -29.41 -0.16 4.15
C ARG A 691 -28.37 -0.70 5.09
N GLU A 692 -27.22 -1.06 4.55
CA GLU A 692 -26.12 -1.61 5.31
C GLU A 692 -24.90 -0.71 5.24
N ALA A 693 -24.55 -0.11 6.38
CA ALA A 693 -23.38 0.74 6.53
C ALA A 693 -22.16 -0.13 6.81
N VAL A 694 -21.24 -0.19 5.85
CA VAL A 694 -19.99 -0.94 5.98
C VAL A 694 -18.90 0.05 6.35
N LEU A 695 -18.64 0.19 7.66
CA LEU A 695 -17.52 0.96 8.17
C LEU A 695 -16.23 0.20 7.89
N SER A 696 -15.37 0.80 7.08
CA SER A 696 -14.22 0.14 6.49
C SER A 696 -13.02 1.06 6.50
N ARG A 697 -11.94 0.55 5.94
CA ARG A 697 -10.66 1.22 5.70
C ARG A 697 -10.52 1.48 4.21
N TRP A 698 -9.80 2.51 3.78
CA TRP A 698 -9.62 2.73 2.34
C TRP A 698 -8.89 1.61 1.63
N ASN A 699 -8.11 0.82 2.38
CA ASN A 699 -7.25 -0.21 1.86
C ASN A 699 -7.53 -1.59 2.46
N VAL A 700 -8.71 -2.15 2.19
CA VAL A 700 -9.02 -3.51 2.66
C VAL A 700 -8.27 -4.58 1.87
N ALA A 701 -8.03 -4.36 0.58
CA ALA A 701 -7.33 -5.32 -0.29
C ALA A 701 -5.85 -5.54 0.08
N GLY A 702 -5.21 -4.57 0.75
CA GLY A 702 -3.80 -4.62 1.18
C GLY A 702 -3.58 -5.22 2.58
N CYS A 703 -4.66 -5.40 3.36
CA CYS A 703 -4.63 -6.00 4.68
C CYS A 703 -4.57 -7.53 4.55
N ARG A 704 -3.38 -8.12 4.71
CA ARG A 704 -3.16 -9.58 4.65
C ARG A 704 -4.02 -10.33 5.68
N ASN A 705 -4.37 -9.66 6.78
CA ASN A 705 -5.18 -10.24 7.84
C ASN A 705 -6.70 -10.21 7.54
N CYS A 706 -7.15 -9.34 6.63
CA CYS A 706 -8.57 -9.15 6.36
C CYS A 706 -9.10 -10.08 5.24
N GLN A 707 -8.25 -10.77 4.49
CA GLN A 707 -8.61 -11.41 3.20
C GLN A 707 -9.51 -12.66 3.27
N ASP A 708 -9.74 -13.26 4.44
CA ASP A 708 -10.50 -14.53 4.53
C ASP A 708 -11.98 -14.33 4.90
N HIS A 709 -12.38 -13.12 5.33
CA HIS A 709 -13.78 -12.75 5.65
C HIS A 709 -14.11 -11.34 5.12
N LEU A 710 -14.01 -11.15 3.81
CA LEU A 710 -14.30 -9.87 3.16
C LEU A 710 -15.73 -9.76 2.66
N ASP A 711 -16.48 -10.84 2.67
CA ASP A 711 -17.85 -10.85 2.16
C ASP A 711 -18.79 -10.22 3.18
N GLU A 712 -19.44 -9.14 2.74
CA GLU A 712 -20.46 -8.43 3.48
C GLU A 712 -21.83 -9.04 3.24
N ASN A 713 -22.58 -9.12 4.33
CA ASN A 713 -23.98 -9.50 4.31
C ASN A 713 -24.82 -8.27 4.68
N SER A 714 -25.96 -8.14 4.00
CA SER A 714 -27.06 -7.26 4.40
C SER A 714 -28.30 -8.12 4.56
N PHE A 715 -28.89 -8.11 5.76
CA PHE A 715 -30.09 -8.87 6.08
C PHE A 715 -31.28 -7.92 6.16
N ILE A 716 -32.35 -8.29 5.46
CA ILE A 716 -33.57 -7.49 5.36
C ILE A 716 -34.71 -8.34 5.90
N ALA A 717 -35.12 -8.05 7.12
CA ALA A 717 -36.24 -8.76 7.73
C ALA A 717 -37.57 -8.25 7.17
N ILE A 718 -38.41 -9.19 6.74
CA ILE A 718 -39.68 -8.91 6.06
C ILE A 718 -40.78 -9.59 6.86
N ASP A 719 -41.68 -8.80 7.45
CA ASP A 719 -42.87 -9.33 8.12
C ASP A 719 -43.93 -9.80 7.11
N LYS A 720 -45.00 -10.43 7.61
CA LYS A 720 -46.05 -10.99 6.74
C LYS A 720 -46.74 -9.92 5.88
N LYS A 721 -47.07 -8.77 6.48
CA LYS A 721 -47.79 -7.68 5.80
C LYS A 721 -46.95 -7.03 4.70
N THR A 722 -45.66 -6.85 4.97
CA THR A 722 -44.68 -6.36 4.01
C THR A 722 -44.48 -7.37 2.89
N MET A 723 -44.39 -8.66 3.21
CA MET A 723 -44.27 -9.70 2.20
C MET A 723 -45.45 -9.68 1.22
N GLU A 724 -46.69 -9.52 1.71
CA GLU A 724 -47.87 -9.36 0.87
C GLU A 724 -47.78 -8.10 -0.02
N THR A 725 -47.33 -6.98 0.55
CA THR A 725 -47.15 -5.72 -0.16
C THR A 725 -46.08 -5.82 -1.27
N LEU A 726 -44.95 -6.47 -0.99
CA LEU A 726 -43.85 -6.64 -1.94
C LEU A 726 -44.17 -7.66 -3.04
N LYS A 727 -44.95 -8.71 -2.74
CA LYS A 727 -45.41 -9.70 -3.73
C LYS A 727 -46.41 -9.12 -4.72
N GLY A 728 -47.31 -8.25 -4.28
CA GLY A 728 -48.43 -7.80 -5.10
C GLY A 728 -49.31 -8.96 -5.55
N ASN A 729 -49.53 -9.08 -6.87
CA ASN A 729 -50.29 -10.18 -7.48
C ASN A 729 -49.46 -11.44 -7.79
N ASN A 730 -48.18 -11.48 -7.40
CA ASN A 730 -47.34 -12.66 -7.62
C ASN A 730 -47.64 -13.75 -6.58
N ASP A 731 -47.79 -14.99 -7.04
CA ASP A 731 -48.05 -16.13 -6.15
C ASP A 731 -46.81 -16.55 -5.33
N ASP A 732 -45.60 -16.23 -5.83
CA ASP A 732 -44.32 -16.65 -5.24
C ASP A 732 -43.44 -15.45 -4.80
N LYS A 733 -42.81 -15.57 -3.62
CA LYS A 733 -41.85 -14.58 -3.10
C LYS A 733 -40.58 -14.51 -3.94
N GLU A 734 -40.22 -15.58 -4.65
CA GLU A 734 -39.05 -15.60 -5.55
C GLU A 734 -39.19 -14.64 -6.74
N ASN A 735 -40.40 -14.15 -7.03
CA ASN A 735 -40.64 -13.17 -8.09
C ASN A 735 -40.43 -11.71 -7.65
N ILE A 736 -40.09 -11.46 -6.38
CA ILE A 736 -39.78 -10.11 -5.90
C ILE A 736 -38.43 -9.67 -6.49
N LYS A 737 -38.44 -8.55 -7.23
CA LYS A 737 -37.23 -8.01 -7.86
C LYS A 737 -36.48 -7.08 -6.92
N PHE A 738 -35.35 -7.55 -6.41
CA PHE A 738 -34.40 -6.76 -5.64
C PHE A 738 -33.39 -6.07 -6.57
N HIS A 739 -33.13 -4.79 -6.27
CA HIS A 739 -32.14 -3.96 -6.94
C HIS A 739 -31.15 -3.48 -5.88
N VAL A 740 -29.91 -3.96 -5.97
CA VAL A 740 -28.86 -3.66 -5.00
C VAL A 740 -27.89 -2.66 -5.60
N GLN A 741 -27.57 -1.63 -4.83
CA GLN A 741 -26.83 -0.47 -5.28
C GLN A 741 -25.81 -0.06 -4.22
N ILE A 742 -24.65 0.45 -4.63
CA ILE A 742 -23.60 0.82 -3.69
C ILE A 742 -23.34 2.33 -3.70
N GLN A 743 -23.34 2.92 -2.51
CA GLN A 743 -22.81 4.27 -2.28
C GLN A 743 -21.36 4.14 -1.83
N SER A 744 -20.41 4.53 -2.70
CA SER A 744 -18.96 4.40 -2.45
C SER A 744 -18.24 5.75 -2.60
N ARG A 745 -16.94 5.78 -2.28
CA ARG A 745 -16.12 6.99 -2.26
C ARG A 745 -15.52 7.44 -3.62
N GLU A 746 -15.43 6.56 -4.63
CA GLU A 746 -14.76 6.87 -5.91
C GLU A 746 -15.71 7.51 -6.96
N PHE A 747 -15.21 8.52 -7.70
CA PHE A 747 -15.92 9.47 -8.59
C PHE A 747 -16.89 8.89 -9.64
N GLY A 748 -17.99 9.64 -9.93
CA GLY A 748 -18.52 9.79 -11.29
C GLY A 748 -20.03 9.93 -11.54
N GLY A 749 -20.81 10.71 -10.77
CA GLY A 749 -22.21 11.05 -11.10
C GLY A 749 -23.18 10.89 -9.92
N ASP A 750 -24.36 11.50 -9.98
CA ASP A 750 -25.38 11.52 -8.90
C ASP A 750 -26.01 10.15 -8.58
N GLU A 751 -25.39 9.06 -9.00
CA GLU A 751 -26.00 7.74 -9.08
C GLU A 751 -25.28 6.73 -8.19
N LEU A 752 -26.08 5.98 -7.44
CA LEU A 752 -25.63 4.77 -6.78
C LEU A 752 -25.10 3.80 -7.84
N ARG A 753 -23.94 3.17 -7.60
CA ARG A 753 -23.32 2.30 -8.60
C ARG A 753 -23.88 0.88 -8.53
N GLU A 754 -23.86 0.21 -9.67
CA GLU A 754 -24.02 -1.23 -9.70
C GLU A 754 -22.85 -1.91 -8.94
N PRO A 755 -23.14 -2.95 -8.15
CA PRO A 755 -22.13 -3.72 -7.43
C PRO A 755 -21.06 -4.30 -8.38
N VAL A 756 -19.81 -4.38 -7.91
CA VAL A 756 -18.68 -4.90 -8.72
C VAL A 756 -18.88 -6.37 -9.11
N ARG A 757 -19.53 -7.13 -8.24
CA ARG A 757 -19.97 -8.51 -8.44
C ARG A 757 -21.48 -8.53 -8.40
N GLU A 758 -22.09 -9.39 -9.20
CA GLU A 758 -23.55 -9.59 -9.16
C GLU A 758 -23.96 -10.08 -7.75
N PRO A 759 -24.75 -9.28 -7.01
CA PRO A 759 -25.18 -9.68 -5.67
C PRO A 759 -26.13 -10.84 -5.76
N VAL A 760 -26.01 -11.74 -4.80
CA VAL A 760 -26.97 -12.84 -4.64
C VAL A 760 -27.96 -12.41 -3.57
N VAL A 761 -29.25 -12.50 -3.90
CA VAL A 761 -30.35 -12.30 -2.95
C VAL A 761 -31.04 -13.63 -2.73
N GLU A 762 -30.98 -14.14 -1.50
CA GLU A 762 -31.65 -15.37 -1.10
C GLU A 762 -32.61 -15.11 0.06
N PHE A 763 -33.72 -15.86 0.09
CA PHE A 763 -34.64 -15.85 1.24
C PHE A 763 -34.26 -16.95 2.22
N LEU A 764 -33.94 -16.56 3.45
CA LEU A 764 -33.74 -17.45 4.60
C LEU A 764 -35.07 -17.78 5.29
#